data_AF-J4WBI8-F1
#
_entry.id   AF-J4WBI8-F1
#
_cell.length_a   1.000
_cell.length_b   1.000
_cell.length_c   1.000
_cell.angle_alpha   90.00
_cell.angle_beta   90.00
_cell.angle_gamma   90.00
#
_symmetry.space_group_name_H-M   'P 1'
#
loop_
_entity.id
_entity.type
_entity.pdbx_description
1 polymer ?
#
loop_
_entity_poly.entity_id
_entity_poly.type
_entity_poly.pdbx_seq_one_letter_code
_entity_poly.pdbx_strand_id
1 'polypeptide(L)'
;MYRTPRPYELAPLKDFLLSAERSQAETEEYILANLENPVSPRFLASIFHEKAVDAYKAAGATVPRRPGFGLTLDWKTDDDSDVFPRLSFDDEGNASWRAHTLLIREVCMLRVMEELTNKPEWWRKVKDDEIAAKWKTEILQMDWKTLVDLWAVFTEPMADAVIAELRAKADLYQETGLIPVMDYSACAIKSDSLMSDALVQRLKAAVAPLEDVPDAAKDWHPGSNNKVLDLVHPSLFPVIYGRTRVLPNRTIGVADCLAHAGTGIPLPTLGQKKKQRNPDDRRHRRSTDDQDDIELSTNYQWLPCDVELKDGKATIASYVNNVHPVEHAALYPVIEEFINLALPAWDLVYRWPEEFEFKRMHWDEIYKWECAVPEFCKGECDPKNCPLEEGGVPRPGRGDDNDDNDDDDDDKGSEGGDEEADKDDEGGNEEDDKESNGGDEEDNKESDAVNDVVADNDVDADNDVDAVNDVNDNDEDDNDEDDNDDDEDDGDDDDDDDDDEEAYENIQAGDAREQWFVRHHTMILPDPDSSAYCGRFAASKLMRSSPSNLFAEALQAQPHPAAPGSPRLQVIVKLASIHLTPAKPQYDGGSWHVEGQLNERIVATALFYYDAHNVTPSALSFRTAANGEQLDEEGFYEQNDSRGIERALAIRARGSVLQDIGHVVTSPGRALFFPNLYQHRVGSFRLADPTRPGHRKILALFLVDPKVPVLSTANVPPQQRAWWEREVGADPADLVGRKLPNELREMVLGGVDFPISLQEAKGVREELMAERKILVEDTQSRWDQTEFNFCEH
;
A
#
# COMPACT_ATOMS: atom_id res chain seq x y z
N MET A 1 -18.10 30.81 -11.64
CA MET A 1 -17.95 30.22 -10.29
C MET A 1 -19.24 29.50 -9.93
N TYR A 2 -19.30 28.18 -10.13
CA TYR A 2 -20.42 27.37 -9.68
C TYR A 2 -20.34 27.18 -8.17
N ARG A 3 -21.39 27.56 -7.46
CA ARG A 3 -21.44 27.48 -5.99
C ARG A 3 -22.01 26.13 -5.59
N THR A 4 -21.27 25.38 -4.79
CA THR A 4 -21.76 24.13 -4.18
C THR A 4 -23.04 24.43 -3.35
N PRO A 5 -24.15 23.73 -3.60
CA PRO A 5 -25.41 23.97 -2.88
C PRO A 5 -25.26 23.77 -1.37
N ARG A 6 -25.93 24.59 -0.56
CA ARG A 6 -25.87 24.45 0.91
C ARG A 6 -26.70 23.26 1.40
N PRO A 7 -26.36 22.64 2.55
CA PRO A 7 -27.04 21.43 3.04
C PRO A 7 -28.57 21.53 3.17
N TYR A 8 -29.10 22.71 3.51
CA TYR A 8 -30.56 22.92 3.58
C TYR A 8 -31.24 23.00 2.21
N GLU A 9 -30.50 23.40 1.16
CA GLU A 9 -31.00 23.50 -0.22
C GLU A 9 -31.13 22.11 -0.85
N LEU A 10 -30.31 21.15 -0.38
CA LEU A 10 -30.31 19.77 -0.83
C LEU A 10 -31.23 18.85 0.00
N ALA A 11 -31.83 19.33 1.09
CA ALA A 11 -32.67 18.51 1.97
C ALA A 11 -33.90 17.87 1.25
N PRO A 12 -34.66 18.59 0.41
CA PRO A 12 -35.78 17.98 -0.32
C PRO A 12 -35.33 16.93 -1.35
N LEU A 13 -34.19 17.17 -2.00
CA LEU A 13 -33.58 16.21 -2.92
C LEU A 13 -33.13 14.95 -2.16
N LYS A 14 -32.51 15.13 -0.99
CA LYS A 14 -32.10 14.03 -0.12
C LYS A 14 -33.30 13.18 0.30
N ASP A 15 -34.37 13.80 0.80
CA ASP A 15 -35.61 13.10 1.17
C ASP A 15 -36.20 12.32 -0.02
N PHE A 16 -36.22 12.92 -1.22
CA PHE A 16 -36.67 12.25 -2.44
C PHE A 16 -35.81 11.01 -2.77
N LEU A 17 -34.49 11.14 -2.77
CA LEU A 17 -33.56 10.05 -3.09
C LEU A 17 -33.55 8.92 -2.05
N LEU A 18 -33.82 9.24 -0.79
CA LEU A 18 -34.01 8.26 0.29
C LEU A 18 -35.30 7.46 0.11
N SER A 19 -36.37 8.12 -0.34
CA SER A 19 -37.67 7.47 -0.57
C SER A 19 -37.71 6.58 -1.82
N ALA A 20 -36.75 6.73 -2.72
CA ALA A 20 -36.68 5.97 -3.96
C ALA A 20 -35.97 4.63 -3.76
N GLU A 21 -36.62 3.53 -4.17
CA GLU A 21 -36.00 2.21 -4.33
C GLU A 21 -35.04 2.22 -5.53
N ARG A 22 -33.89 2.87 -5.35
CA ARG A 22 -32.81 2.97 -6.34
C ARG A 22 -31.51 2.47 -5.75
N SER A 23 -30.76 1.72 -6.55
CA SER A 23 -29.36 1.40 -6.31
C SER A 23 -28.50 2.66 -6.23
N GLN A 24 -27.25 2.50 -5.78
CA GLN A 24 -26.28 3.59 -5.75
C GLN A 24 -26.04 4.17 -7.15
N ALA A 25 -25.81 3.31 -8.14
CA ALA A 25 -25.62 3.72 -9.53
C ALA A 25 -26.83 4.49 -10.09
N GLU A 26 -28.06 4.04 -9.87
CA GLU A 26 -29.27 4.75 -10.34
C GLU A 26 -29.49 6.09 -9.63
N THR A 27 -29.00 6.21 -8.39
CA THR A 27 -29.07 7.44 -7.61
C THR A 27 -28.02 8.45 -8.11
N GLU A 28 -26.80 7.97 -8.38
CA GLU A 28 -25.71 8.76 -8.96
C GLU A 28 -26.05 9.20 -10.39
N GLU A 29 -26.53 8.31 -11.25
CA GLU A 29 -26.98 8.61 -12.61
C GLU A 29 -28.11 9.64 -12.60
N TYR A 30 -29.08 9.50 -11.69
CA TYR A 30 -30.13 10.50 -11.56
C TYR A 30 -29.59 11.87 -11.15
N ILE A 31 -28.62 11.91 -10.24
CA ILE A 31 -27.96 13.15 -9.82
C ILE A 31 -27.23 13.79 -11.00
N LEU A 32 -26.41 13.02 -11.72
CA LEU A 32 -25.67 13.49 -12.90
C LEU A 32 -26.61 13.98 -14.01
N ALA A 33 -27.73 13.28 -14.23
CA ALA A 33 -28.67 13.61 -15.30
C ALA A 33 -29.63 14.77 -14.95
N ASN A 34 -29.80 15.13 -13.68
CA ASN A 34 -30.85 16.08 -13.25
C ASN A 34 -30.35 17.25 -12.40
N LEU A 35 -29.08 17.29 -12.01
CA LEU A 35 -28.51 18.41 -11.26
C LEU A 35 -27.44 19.09 -12.10
N GLU A 36 -27.72 20.34 -12.48
CA GLU A 36 -26.80 21.19 -13.26
C GLU A 36 -25.50 21.51 -12.51
N ASN A 37 -25.46 21.30 -11.19
CA ASN A 37 -24.25 21.50 -10.37
C ASN A 37 -23.76 20.17 -9.79
N PRO A 38 -22.43 19.92 -9.80
CA PRO A 38 -21.86 18.75 -9.17
C PRO A 38 -22.21 18.74 -7.67
N VAL A 39 -22.71 17.61 -7.21
CA VAL A 39 -23.07 17.38 -5.83
C VAL A 39 -21.83 16.90 -5.09
N SER A 40 -21.51 17.47 -3.92
CA SER A 40 -20.30 17.07 -3.20
C SER A 40 -20.33 15.56 -2.87
N PRO A 41 -19.21 14.83 -2.96
CA PRO A 41 -19.12 13.41 -2.55
C PRO A 41 -19.66 13.15 -1.14
N ARG A 42 -19.41 14.09 -0.21
CA ARG A 42 -19.98 14.05 1.15
C ARG A 42 -21.50 14.00 1.22
N PHE A 43 -22.21 14.61 0.27
CA PHE A 43 -23.67 14.59 0.23
C PHE A 43 -24.19 13.22 -0.26
N LEU A 44 -23.57 12.66 -1.31
CA LEU A 44 -23.85 11.31 -1.78
C LEU A 44 -23.62 10.28 -0.67
N ALA A 45 -22.44 10.33 -0.03
CA ALA A 45 -22.11 9.49 1.11
C ALA A 45 -23.17 9.59 2.23
N SER A 46 -23.68 10.80 2.50
CA SER A 46 -24.72 10.99 3.52
C SER A 46 -26.07 10.32 3.19
N ILE A 47 -26.45 10.24 1.90
CA ILE A 47 -27.68 9.56 1.46
C ILE A 47 -27.54 8.05 1.66
N PHE A 48 -26.42 7.49 1.21
CA PHE A 48 -26.18 6.04 1.31
C PHE A 48 -25.95 5.60 2.76
N HIS A 49 -25.35 6.45 3.58
CA HIS A 49 -25.30 6.25 5.02
C HIS A 49 -26.72 6.13 5.61
N GLU A 50 -27.63 7.06 5.29
CA GLU A 50 -29.01 7.00 5.78
C GLU A 50 -29.77 5.78 5.25
N LYS A 51 -29.61 5.40 3.98
CA LYS A 51 -30.15 4.14 3.44
C LYS A 51 -29.63 2.90 4.19
N ALA A 52 -28.33 2.85 4.49
CA ALA A 52 -27.74 1.77 5.27
C ALA A 52 -28.32 1.71 6.68
N VAL A 53 -28.48 2.87 7.32
CA VAL A 53 -29.10 3.00 8.65
C VAL A 53 -30.56 2.55 8.64
N ASP A 54 -31.33 2.92 7.63
CA ASP A 54 -32.74 2.52 7.52
C ASP A 54 -32.91 1.05 7.20
N ALA A 55 -32.06 0.46 6.35
CA ALA A 55 -32.00 -0.99 6.13
C ALA A 55 -31.68 -1.74 7.45
N TYR A 56 -30.73 -1.22 8.22
CA TYR A 56 -30.40 -1.74 9.54
C TYR A 56 -31.59 -1.64 10.53
N LYS A 57 -32.31 -0.52 10.56
CA LYS A 57 -33.53 -0.37 11.39
C LYS A 57 -34.64 -1.30 10.93
N ALA A 58 -34.86 -1.42 9.61
CA ALA A 58 -35.87 -2.29 9.01
C ALA A 58 -35.61 -3.77 9.31
N ALA A 59 -34.33 -4.16 9.41
CA ALA A 59 -33.92 -5.47 9.88
C ALA A 59 -34.23 -5.74 11.36
N GLY A 60 -34.70 -4.74 12.12
CA GLY A 60 -34.91 -4.82 13.56
C GLY A 60 -33.61 -5.06 14.32
N ALA A 61 -32.49 -4.55 13.79
CA ALA A 61 -31.17 -4.86 14.29
C ALA A 61 -30.89 -4.23 15.66
N THR A 62 -30.23 -4.99 16.53
CA THR A 62 -29.84 -4.60 17.89
C THR A 62 -28.34 -4.81 18.14
N VAL A 63 -27.61 -5.40 17.20
CA VAL A 63 -26.14 -5.52 17.25
C VAL A 63 -25.48 -4.21 16.80
N PRO A 64 -24.28 -3.84 17.27
CA PRO A 64 -23.61 -2.62 16.81
C PRO A 64 -23.53 -2.54 15.28
N ARG A 65 -23.71 -1.33 14.73
CA ARG A 65 -23.55 -1.09 13.29
C ARG A 65 -22.09 -1.30 12.87
N ARG A 66 -21.87 -1.74 11.65
CA ARG A 66 -20.55 -2.02 11.05
C ARG A 66 -20.52 -1.51 9.60
N PRO A 67 -19.35 -1.19 9.03
CA PRO A 67 -19.21 -0.98 7.59
C PRO A 67 -19.84 -2.15 6.82
N GLY A 68 -20.69 -1.83 5.84
CA GLY A 68 -21.47 -2.82 5.07
C GLY A 68 -22.71 -3.38 5.78
N PHE A 69 -22.96 -3.04 7.05
CA PHE A 69 -24.17 -3.37 7.79
C PHE A 69 -24.59 -2.28 8.77
N GLY A 70 -25.39 -1.34 8.27
CA GLY A 70 -25.84 -0.16 9.02
C GLY A 70 -24.91 1.05 8.90
N LEU A 71 -23.76 0.91 8.24
CA LEU A 71 -22.83 1.97 7.84
C LEU A 71 -22.38 1.70 6.39
N THR A 72 -21.90 2.74 5.69
CA THR A 72 -21.26 2.61 4.37
C THR A 72 -19.91 1.88 4.50
N LEU A 73 -19.34 1.40 3.39
CA LEU A 73 -18.07 0.64 3.40
C LEU A 73 -16.85 1.52 3.72
N ASP A 74 -16.85 2.73 3.18
CA ASP A 74 -15.87 3.78 3.39
C ASP A 74 -15.99 4.45 4.77
N TRP A 75 -17.03 4.11 5.54
CA TRP A 75 -17.35 4.77 6.81
C TRP A 75 -16.13 4.85 7.74
N LYS A 76 -15.80 6.05 8.20
CA LYS A 76 -14.73 6.35 9.15
C LYS A 76 -15.29 7.20 10.30
N THR A 77 -14.49 7.39 11.35
CA THR A 77 -14.77 8.34 12.42
C THR A 77 -14.90 9.76 11.86
N ASP A 78 -15.55 10.67 12.60
CA ASP A 78 -15.73 12.05 12.15
C ASP A 78 -14.40 12.84 12.05
N ASP A 79 -13.32 12.31 12.63
CA ASP A 79 -11.96 12.80 12.52
C ASP A 79 -11.11 11.80 11.72
N ASP A 80 -10.47 12.26 10.64
CA ASP A 80 -9.61 11.43 9.80
C ASP A 80 -8.29 11.09 10.49
N SER A 81 -7.85 11.91 11.47
CA SER A 81 -6.72 11.59 12.33
C SER A 81 -7.04 10.51 13.36
N ASP A 82 -8.32 10.16 13.52
CA ASP A 82 -8.73 9.11 14.45
C ASP A 82 -8.58 7.70 13.85
N VAL A 83 -8.31 7.49 12.56
CA VAL A 83 -8.11 6.13 12.00
C VAL A 83 -6.65 5.82 11.72
N PHE A 84 -6.26 4.53 11.77
CA PHE A 84 -4.88 4.16 11.44
C PHE A 84 -4.55 4.54 9.98
N PRO A 85 -3.36 5.12 9.70
CA PRO A 85 -3.00 5.57 8.34
C PRO A 85 -2.99 4.42 7.33
N ARG A 86 -2.98 4.76 6.03
CA ARG A 86 -3.12 3.77 4.95
C ARG A 86 -2.14 4.06 3.82
N LEU A 87 -1.41 3.04 3.36
CA LEU A 87 -0.62 3.16 2.13
C LEU A 87 -1.54 2.97 0.92
N SER A 88 -2.19 4.08 0.54
CA SER A 88 -3.30 4.18 -0.41
C SER A 88 -3.36 5.63 -0.92
N PHE A 89 -4.21 5.91 -1.90
CA PHE A 89 -4.45 7.27 -2.38
C PHE A 89 -5.78 7.82 -1.84
N ASP A 90 -5.85 9.13 -1.59
CA ASP A 90 -7.08 9.83 -1.21
C ASP A 90 -7.93 10.25 -2.42
N ASP A 91 -9.08 10.87 -2.14
CA ASP A 91 -10.06 11.34 -3.13
C ASP A 91 -9.47 12.43 -4.07
N GLU A 92 -8.36 13.05 -3.70
CA GLU A 92 -7.65 14.06 -4.50
C GLU A 92 -6.50 13.43 -5.33
N GLY A 93 -6.32 12.10 -5.20
CA GLY A 93 -5.26 11.36 -5.88
C GLY A 93 -3.91 11.41 -5.16
N ASN A 94 -3.83 12.00 -3.96
CA ASN A 94 -2.61 12.11 -3.17
C ASN A 94 -2.39 10.87 -2.30
N ALA A 95 -1.14 10.52 -2.03
CA ALA A 95 -0.82 9.43 -1.11
C ALA A 95 -1.33 9.73 0.32
N SER A 96 -2.26 8.91 0.84
CA SER A 96 -2.85 9.09 2.18
C SER A 96 -1.89 8.76 3.33
N TRP A 97 -0.77 8.11 3.02
CA TRP A 97 0.36 7.90 3.92
C TRP A 97 1.65 8.23 3.17
N ARG A 98 2.51 9.03 3.80
CA ARG A 98 3.85 9.34 3.32
C ARG A 98 4.82 9.25 4.49
N ALA A 99 5.86 8.43 4.35
CA ALA A 99 6.91 8.29 5.34
C ALA A 99 8.00 9.34 5.10
N HIS A 100 8.83 9.63 6.12
CA HIS A 100 10.03 10.43 5.92
C HIS A 100 10.89 9.83 4.80
N THR A 101 11.32 10.67 3.86
CA THR A 101 12.20 10.24 2.79
C THR A 101 13.58 9.92 3.37
N LEU A 102 14.02 8.66 3.25
CA LEU A 102 15.30 8.24 3.81
C LEU A 102 16.46 8.68 2.93
N LEU A 103 17.54 9.09 3.59
CA LEU A 103 18.84 9.20 2.95
C LEU A 103 19.37 7.81 2.56
N ILE A 104 20.17 7.74 1.50
CA ILE A 104 20.89 6.52 1.11
C ILE A 104 21.72 5.96 2.27
N ARG A 105 22.28 6.85 3.11
CA ARG A 105 23.01 6.50 4.33
C ARG A 105 22.13 5.82 5.37
N GLU A 106 20.89 6.28 5.56
CA GLU A 106 19.96 5.67 6.50
C GLU A 106 19.52 4.28 6.03
N VAL A 107 19.26 4.10 4.73
CA VAL A 107 18.99 2.78 4.13
C VAL A 107 20.17 1.83 4.34
N CYS A 108 21.40 2.32 4.18
CA CYS A 108 22.60 1.54 4.48
C CYS A 108 22.64 1.11 5.96
N MET A 109 22.35 2.01 6.90
CA MET A 109 22.33 1.71 8.34
C MET A 109 21.26 0.66 8.68
N LEU A 110 20.04 0.80 8.14
CA LEU A 110 18.97 -0.18 8.30
C LEU A 110 19.40 -1.57 7.82
N ARG A 111 20.08 -1.64 6.66
CA ARG A 111 20.63 -2.89 6.12
C ARG A 111 21.66 -3.53 7.06
N VAL A 112 22.63 -2.77 7.57
CA VAL A 112 23.63 -3.31 8.51
C VAL A 112 22.95 -3.87 9.76
N MET A 113 21.97 -3.15 10.31
CA MET A 113 21.26 -3.60 11.50
C MET A 113 20.50 -4.90 11.25
N GLU A 114 19.82 -5.03 10.11
CA GLU A 114 19.17 -6.29 9.74
C GLU A 114 20.19 -7.45 9.65
N GLU A 115 21.31 -7.24 8.95
CA GLU A 115 22.35 -8.26 8.77
C GLU A 115 22.99 -8.69 10.09
N LEU A 116 23.34 -7.73 10.95
CA LEU A 116 23.94 -8.03 12.26
C LEU A 116 22.95 -8.74 13.18
N THR A 117 21.67 -8.36 13.16
CA THR A 117 20.64 -8.97 14.00
C THR A 117 20.22 -10.37 13.52
N ASN A 118 20.66 -10.79 12.32
CA ASN A 118 20.56 -12.17 11.86
C ASN A 118 21.69 -13.07 12.37
N LYS A 119 22.76 -12.51 12.97
CA LYS A 119 23.84 -13.32 13.55
C LYS A 119 23.37 -14.00 14.84
N PRO A 120 23.74 -15.28 15.08
CA PRO A 120 23.41 -15.95 16.33
C PRO A 120 23.96 -15.19 17.54
N GLU A 121 23.13 -15.02 18.58
CA GLU A 121 23.48 -14.32 19.81
C GLU A 121 23.97 -12.87 19.61
N TRP A 122 23.52 -12.19 18.56
CA TRP A 122 23.94 -10.82 18.24
C TRP A 122 23.83 -9.86 19.42
N TRP A 123 22.76 -9.97 20.23
CA TRP A 123 22.48 -9.09 21.37
C TRP A 123 23.52 -9.21 22.50
N ARG A 124 24.17 -10.38 22.61
CA ARG A 124 25.31 -10.57 23.52
C ARG A 124 26.59 -10.06 22.87
N LYS A 125 26.80 -10.42 21.60
CA LYS A 125 28.02 -10.12 20.85
C LYS A 125 28.25 -8.63 20.62
N VAL A 126 27.19 -7.85 20.41
CA VAL A 126 27.31 -6.39 20.22
C VAL A 126 27.82 -5.66 21.47
N LYS A 127 27.64 -6.27 22.65
CA LYS A 127 28.13 -5.74 23.94
C LYS A 127 29.60 -6.06 24.20
N ASP A 128 30.19 -6.95 23.41
CA ASP A 128 31.61 -7.24 23.45
C ASP A 128 32.34 -6.25 22.54
N ASP A 129 33.23 -5.45 23.11
CA ASP A 129 33.94 -4.37 22.39
C ASP A 129 34.86 -4.92 21.30
N GLU A 130 35.48 -6.10 21.47
CA GLU A 130 36.36 -6.70 20.46
C GLU A 130 35.54 -7.19 19.26
N ILE A 131 34.38 -7.80 19.52
CA ILE A 131 33.48 -8.26 18.45
C ILE A 131 32.85 -7.07 17.73
N ALA A 132 32.41 -6.04 18.46
CA ALA A 132 31.84 -4.83 17.87
C ALA A 132 32.87 -4.10 16.99
N ALA A 133 34.12 -3.98 17.45
CA ALA A 133 35.21 -3.40 16.66
C ALA A 133 35.49 -4.19 15.38
N LYS A 134 35.40 -5.53 15.46
CA LYS A 134 35.52 -6.40 14.28
C LYS A 134 34.38 -6.16 13.29
N TRP A 135 33.13 -6.11 13.76
CA TRP A 135 31.99 -5.81 12.88
C TRP A 135 32.11 -4.43 12.24
N LYS A 136 32.52 -3.41 12.99
CA LYS A 136 32.81 -2.07 12.44
C LYS A 136 33.84 -2.14 11.31
N THR A 137 34.93 -2.88 11.51
CA THR A 137 35.95 -3.09 10.46
C THR A 137 35.37 -3.81 9.23
N GLU A 138 34.57 -4.86 9.43
CA GLU A 138 33.91 -5.60 8.34
C GLU A 138 32.96 -4.70 7.53
N ILE A 139 32.15 -3.87 8.22
CA ILE A 139 31.18 -2.93 7.61
C ILE A 139 31.89 -1.89 6.72
N LEU A 140 32.97 -1.30 7.21
CA LEU A 140 33.73 -0.27 6.48
C LEU A 140 34.46 -0.81 5.24
N GLN A 141 34.59 -2.13 5.11
CA GLN A 141 35.21 -2.80 3.96
C GLN A 141 34.18 -3.32 2.94
N MET A 142 32.89 -3.18 3.23
CA MET A 142 31.85 -3.63 2.32
C MET A 142 31.78 -2.75 1.07
N ASP A 143 31.45 -3.38 -0.07
CA ASP A 143 31.18 -2.67 -1.31
C ASP A 143 29.74 -2.14 -1.30
N TRP A 144 29.56 -0.99 -0.67
CA TRP A 144 28.25 -0.34 -0.50
C TRP A 144 27.58 -0.01 -1.82
N LYS A 145 28.37 0.27 -2.87
CA LYS A 145 27.87 0.58 -4.21
C LYS A 145 27.09 -0.58 -4.81
N THR A 146 27.67 -1.77 -4.71
CA THR A 146 27.02 -3.00 -5.18
C THR A 146 25.91 -3.47 -4.25
N LEU A 147 26.02 -3.18 -2.94
CA LEU A 147 25.05 -3.66 -1.97
C LEU A 147 23.76 -2.83 -1.98
N VAL A 148 23.84 -1.51 -2.06
CA VAL A 148 22.69 -0.61 -1.93
C VAL A 148 22.45 0.12 -3.24
N ASP A 149 23.31 1.05 -3.61
CA ASP A 149 23.21 1.83 -4.85
C ASP A 149 24.54 2.53 -5.14
N LEU A 150 24.77 2.98 -6.38
CA LEU A 150 25.98 3.65 -6.86
C LEU A 150 26.55 4.70 -5.90
N TRP A 151 25.66 5.47 -5.27
CA TRP A 151 26.00 6.60 -4.40
C TRP A 151 26.19 6.23 -2.92
N ALA A 152 25.99 4.95 -2.58
CA ALA A 152 26.04 4.50 -1.20
C ALA A 152 27.46 4.62 -0.61
N VAL A 153 27.55 5.35 0.51
CA VAL A 153 28.76 5.50 1.31
C VAL A 153 28.43 5.18 2.75
N PHE A 154 29.34 4.47 3.43
CA PHE A 154 29.20 4.13 4.84
C PHE A 154 30.39 4.67 5.64
N THR A 155 30.13 5.64 6.52
CA THR A 155 31.17 6.35 7.26
C THR A 155 31.47 5.69 8.62
N GLU A 156 32.59 6.07 9.22
CA GLU A 156 32.94 5.62 10.58
C GLU A 156 31.89 6.05 11.62
N PRO A 157 31.39 7.31 11.63
CA PRO A 157 30.28 7.72 12.50
C PRO A 157 29.00 6.90 12.32
N MET A 158 28.65 6.52 11.09
CA MET A 158 27.51 5.63 10.83
C MET A 158 27.70 4.26 11.50
N ALA A 159 28.92 3.71 11.45
CA ALA A 159 29.20 2.41 12.07
C ALA A 159 29.14 2.49 13.59
N ASP A 160 29.66 3.55 14.19
CA ASP A 160 29.56 3.79 15.62
C ASP A 160 28.10 3.96 16.07
N ALA A 161 27.30 4.69 15.30
CA ALA A 161 25.88 4.88 15.56
C ALA A 161 25.09 3.56 15.47
N VAL A 162 25.35 2.73 14.44
CA VAL A 162 24.73 1.40 14.33
C VAL A 162 25.08 0.50 15.52
N ILE A 163 26.34 0.49 15.96
CA ILE A 163 26.75 -0.30 17.13
C ILE A 163 26.07 0.23 18.41
N ALA A 164 25.98 1.54 18.58
CA ALA A 164 25.28 2.15 19.71
C ALA A 164 23.78 1.80 19.71
N GLU A 165 23.12 1.91 18.56
CA GLU A 165 21.71 1.57 18.37
C GLU A 165 21.45 0.08 18.66
N LEU A 166 22.29 -0.81 18.13
CA LEU A 166 22.18 -2.24 18.38
C LEU A 166 22.44 -2.60 19.85
N ARG A 167 23.29 -1.87 20.58
CA ARG A 167 23.45 -2.05 22.03
C ARG A 167 22.17 -1.68 22.78
N ALA A 168 21.50 -0.59 22.41
CA ALA A 168 20.21 -0.21 23.00
C ALA A 168 19.12 -1.25 22.66
N LYS A 169 19.02 -1.66 21.40
CA LYS A 169 18.08 -2.70 20.94
C LYS A 169 18.38 -4.07 21.55
N ALA A 170 19.63 -4.37 21.92
CA ALA A 170 19.99 -5.60 22.60
C ALA A 170 19.35 -5.69 23.99
N ASP A 171 19.28 -4.58 24.74
CA ASP A 171 18.59 -4.54 26.03
C ASP A 171 17.08 -4.78 25.87
N LEU A 172 16.45 -4.09 24.90
CA LEU A 172 15.05 -4.31 24.54
C LEU A 172 14.77 -5.78 24.19
N TYR A 173 15.61 -6.37 23.33
CA TYR A 173 15.46 -7.76 22.91
C TYR A 173 15.63 -8.74 24.07
N GLN A 174 16.54 -8.47 25.00
CA GLN A 174 16.71 -9.32 26.19
C GLN A 174 15.50 -9.27 27.13
N GLU A 175 14.84 -8.12 27.25
CA GLU A 175 13.68 -7.95 28.12
C GLU A 175 12.38 -8.48 27.48
N THR A 176 12.22 -8.26 26.18
CA THR A 176 10.93 -8.47 25.49
C THR A 176 10.95 -9.62 24.48
N GLY A 177 12.13 -10.01 23.99
CA GLY A 177 12.29 -10.90 22.84
C GLY A 177 11.98 -10.24 21.50
N LEU A 178 11.65 -8.95 21.45
CA LEU A 178 11.28 -8.21 20.25
C LEU A 178 12.43 -7.29 19.81
N ILE A 179 12.58 -7.13 18.50
CA ILE A 179 13.50 -6.14 17.93
C ILE A 179 12.84 -5.37 16.78
N PRO A 180 12.72 -4.03 16.92
CA PRO A 180 12.44 -3.11 15.82
C PRO A 180 13.51 -3.19 14.73
N VAL A 181 13.06 -3.35 13.50
CA VAL A 181 13.82 -3.33 12.25
C VAL A 181 13.04 -2.51 11.21
N MET A 182 13.73 -1.92 10.23
CA MET A 182 13.10 -0.97 9.28
C MET A 182 12.39 0.19 10.01
N ASP A 183 12.92 0.60 11.17
CA ASP A 183 12.28 1.51 12.10
C ASP A 183 12.69 2.97 11.86
N TYR A 184 11.70 3.81 11.53
CA TYR A 184 11.80 5.27 11.34
C TYR A 184 10.39 5.86 11.49
N SER A 185 9.66 6.26 10.42
CA SER A 185 8.26 6.70 10.45
C SER A 185 7.27 5.58 10.77
N ALA A 186 7.59 4.36 10.37
CA ALA A 186 6.89 3.14 10.77
C ALA A 186 7.94 2.10 11.18
N CYS A 187 7.54 0.88 11.55
CA CYS A 187 8.48 -0.14 11.98
C CYS A 187 7.99 -1.56 11.69
N ALA A 188 8.90 -2.43 11.24
CA ALA A 188 8.72 -3.87 11.32
C ALA A 188 9.38 -4.40 12.61
N ILE A 189 8.83 -5.43 13.24
CA ILE A 189 9.39 -6.06 14.44
C ILE A 189 9.65 -7.52 14.13
N LYS A 190 10.84 -8.03 14.43
CA LYS A 190 11.10 -9.47 14.36
C LYS A 190 11.42 -10.05 15.72
N SER A 191 11.22 -11.37 15.85
CA SER A 191 11.66 -12.14 17.00
C SER A 191 12.02 -13.57 16.60
N ASP A 192 13.12 -14.05 17.16
CA ASP A 192 13.58 -15.44 17.03
C ASP A 192 13.34 -16.27 18.31
N SER A 193 12.64 -15.72 19.31
CA SER A 193 12.49 -16.33 20.64
C SER A 193 11.05 -16.53 21.10
N LEU A 194 10.05 -15.97 20.39
CA LEU A 194 8.63 -16.09 20.78
C LEU A 194 8.10 -17.54 20.65
N MET A 195 8.55 -18.29 19.64
CA MET A 195 8.03 -19.61 19.35
C MET A 195 8.84 -20.71 20.05
N SER A 196 8.29 -21.28 21.12
CA SER A 196 8.88 -22.49 21.71
C SER A 196 8.67 -23.72 20.85
N ASP A 197 9.61 -24.67 20.87
CA ASP A 197 9.48 -25.96 20.17
C ASP A 197 8.17 -26.68 20.54
N ALA A 198 7.77 -26.64 21.82
CA ALA A 198 6.54 -27.26 22.28
C ALA A 198 5.28 -26.63 21.67
N LEU A 199 5.25 -25.31 21.49
CA LEU A 199 4.15 -24.61 20.82
C LEU A 199 4.13 -24.97 19.32
N VAL A 200 5.28 -24.97 18.65
CA VAL A 200 5.41 -25.34 17.24
C VAL A 200 4.93 -26.77 16.99
N GLN A 201 5.31 -27.74 17.84
CA GLN A 201 4.84 -29.12 17.70
C GLN A 201 3.31 -29.25 17.90
N ARG A 202 2.72 -28.47 18.83
CA ARG A 202 1.26 -28.44 18.98
C ARG A 202 0.57 -27.82 17.77
N LEU A 203 1.13 -26.77 17.18
CA LEU A 203 0.61 -26.19 15.93
C LEU A 203 0.64 -27.23 14.80
N LYS A 204 1.78 -27.89 14.59
CA LYS A 204 1.89 -28.96 13.58
C LYS A 204 0.85 -30.07 13.80
N ALA A 205 0.69 -30.53 15.03
CA ALA A 205 -0.30 -31.56 15.36
C ALA A 205 -1.76 -31.09 15.16
N ALA A 206 -2.08 -29.84 15.50
CA ALA A 206 -3.41 -29.27 15.32
C ALA A 206 -3.76 -28.95 13.86
N VAL A 207 -2.75 -28.68 13.03
CA VAL A 207 -2.89 -28.40 11.59
C VAL A 207 -2.92 -29.68 10.74
N ALA A 208 -2.31 -30.78 11.21
CA ALA A 208 -2.27 -32.05 10.49
C ALA A 208 -3.61 -32.53 9.91
N PRO A 209 -4.77 -32.42 10.61
CA PRO A 209 -6.07 -32.80 10.03
C PRO A 209 -6.50 -31.99 8.79
N LEU A 210 -5.98 -30.76 8.63
CA LEU A 210 -6.22 -29.91 7.46
C LEU A 210 -5.22 -30.21 6.33
N GLU A 211 -3.99 -30.61 6.68
CA GLU A 211 -2.89 -30.78 5.74
C GLU A 211 -2.79 -32.22 5.19
N ASP A 212 -2.96 -33.22 6.04
CA ASP A 212 -2.82 -34.65 5.73
C ASP A 212 -4.11 -35.25 5.15
N VAL A 213 -4.77 -34.49 4.28
CA VAL A 213 -5.96 -34.93 3.53
C VAL A 213 -5.55 -35.68 2.25
N PRO A 214 -6.42 -36.54 1.69
CA PRO A 214 -6.16 -37.18 0.39
C PRO A 214 -5.83 -36.13 -0.69
N ASP A 215 -4.95 -36.46 -1.65
CA ASP A 215 -4.47 -35.50 -2.65
C ASP A 215 -5.60 -34.82 -3.44
N ALA A 216 -6.70 -35.54 -3.71
CA ALA A 216 -7.88 -34.97 -4.39
C ALA A 216 -8.65 -33.95 -3.56
N ALA A 217 -8.46 -33.93 -2.23
CA ALA A 217 -9.07 -32.98 -1.30
C ALA A 217 -8.13 -31.81 -0.97
N LYS A 218 -6.86 -31.85 -1.38
CA LYS A 218 -5.91 -30.75 -1.17
C LYS A 218 -6.36 -29.51 -1.93
N ASP A 219 -6.42 -28.39 -1.21
CA ASP A 219 -6.80 -27.11 -1.79
C ASP A 219 -5.56 -26.32 -2.23
N TRP A 220 -5.10 -26.60 -3.45
CA TRP A 220 -3.98 -25.88 -4.04
C TRP A 220 -4.42 -24.47 -4.45
N HIS A 221 -3.62 -23.48 -4.07
CA HIS A 221 -3.86 -22.08 -4.40
C HIS A 221 -3.90 -21.89 -5.93
N PRO A 222 -4.90 -21.17 -6.48
CA PRO A 222 -4.98 -20.88 -7.91
C PRO A 222 -3.70 -20.26 -8.45
N GLY A 223 -3.27 -20.65 -9.65
CA GLY A 223 -2.05 -20.12 -10.30
C GLY A 223 -0.71 -20.56 -9.66
N SER A 224 -0.71 -21.25 -8.52
CA SER A 224 0.54 -21.65 -7.83
C SER A 224 1.26 -22.86 -8.45
N ASN A 225 0.68 -23.48 -9.48
CA ASN A 225 1.15 -24.75 -10.05
C ASN A 225 1.31 -25.87 -8.98
N ASN A 226 0.35 -25.99 -8.06
CA ASN A 226 0.35 -26.92 -6.93
C ASN A 226 1.61 -26.79 -6.05
N LYS A 227 2.07 -25.56 -5.80
CA LYS A 227 3.17 -25.26 -4.87
C LYS A 227 2.65 -24.68 -3.56
N VAL A 228 1.53 -23.95 -3.56
CA VAL A 228 0.98 -23.32 -2.34
C VAL A 228 -0.29 -24.07 -1.96
N LEU A 229 -0.29 -24.66 -0.78
CA LEU A 229 -1.42 -25.38 -0.20
C LEU A 229 -2.13 -24.47 0.81
N ASP A 230 -3.39 -24.17 0.52
CA ASP A 230 -4.26 -23.35 1.37
C ASP A 230 -4.89 -24.24 2.45
N LEU A 231 -4.53 -24.03 3.72
CA LEU A 231 -5.08 -24.80 4.86
C LEU A 231 -6.21 -24.04 5.54
N VAL A 232 -6.01 -22.73 5.75
CA VAL A 232 -7.04 -21.76 6.15
C VAL A 232 -6.79 -20.53 5.29
N HIS A 233 -7.73 -20.21 4.40
CA HIS A 233 -7.57 -19.09 3.47
C HIS A 233 -8.69 -18.05 3.63
N PRO A 234 -8.38 -16.76 3.87
CA PRO A 234 -9.39 -15.72 4.11
C PRO A 234 -10.38 -15.51 2.96
N SER A 235 -9.94 -15.70 1.71
CA SER A 235 -10.81 -15.60 0.52
C SER A 235 -11.74 -16.80 0.32
N LEU A 236 -11.70 -17.83 1.18
CA LEU A 236 -12.66 -18.93 1.14
C LEU A 236 -13.80 -18.64 2.12
N PHE A 237 -15.05 -18.75 1.66
CA PHE A 237 -16.24 -18.31 2.40
C PHE A 237 -16.13 -16.85 2.94
N PRO A 238 -15.77 -15.87 2.09
CA PRO A 238 -15.78 -14.46 2.48
C PRO A 238 -17.22 -13.97 2.66
N VAL A 239 -17.40 -12.74 3.15
CA VAL A 239 -18.67 -12.03 2.93
C VAL A 239 -18.84 -11.81 1.43
N ILE A 240 -20.04 -12.06 0.94
CA ILE A 240 -20.52 -11.75 -0.40
C ILE A 240 -21.71 -10.83 -0.22
N TYR A 241 -21.55 -9.53 -0.47
CA TYR A 241 -22.63 -8.56 -0.30
C TYR A 241 -23.84 -8.93 -1.19
N GLY A 242 -25.06 -8.72 -0.69
CA GLY A 242 -26.29 -9.20 -1.34
C GLY A 242 -26.61 -10.70 -1.13
N ARG A 243 -25.65 -11.53 -0.72
CA ARG A 243 -25.86 -12.99 -0.58
C ARG A 243 -25.63 -13.52 0.84
N THR A 244 -24.54 -13.10 1.48
CA THR A 244 -24.17 -13.54 2.83
C THR A 244 -25.24 -13.14 3.84
N ARG A 245 -25.56 -14.06 4.75
CA ARG A 245 -26.54 -13.82 5.82
C ARG A 245 -25.89 -13.26 7.08
N VAL A 246 -26.52 -12.27 7.67
CA VAL A 246 -26.13 -11.62 8.93
C VAL A 246 -27.21 -11.78 9.98
N LEU A 247 -26.81 -11.87 11.25
CA LEU A 247 -27.72 -11.87 12.40
C LEU A 247 -27.96 -10.43 12.87
N PRO A 248 -29.17 -9.86 12.69
CA PRO A 248 -29.41 -8.47 13.02
C PRO A 248 -29.52 -8.23 14.53
N ASN A 249 -29.91 -9.24 15.31
CA ASN A 249 -30.35 -9.07 16.69
C ASN A 249 -29.49 -9.80 17.73
N ARG A 250 -28.39 -10.43 17.33
CA ARG A 250 -27.47 -11.13 18.24
C ARG A 250 -26.09 -11.29 17.63
N THR A 251 -25.12 -11.51 18.49
CA THR A 251 -23.82 -12.10 18.11
C THR A 251 -23.77 -13.57 18.52
N ILE A 252 -22.91 -14.34 17.87
CA ILE A 252 -22.65 -15.76 18.14
C ILE A 252 -21.18 -15.96 18.53
N GLY A 253 -20.93 -16.98 19.33
CA GLY A 253 -19.60 -17.40 19.75
C GLY A 253 -19.17 -18.73 19.15
N VAL A 254 -17.99 -19.21 19.56
CA VAL A 254 -17.46 -20.52 19.13
C VAL A 254 -18.42 -21.66 19.48
N ALA A 255 -19.06 -21.60 20.66
CA ALA A 255 -19.87 -22.69 21.21
C ALA A 255 -21.25 -22.86 20.55
N ASP A 256 -21.84 -21.79 20.00
CA ASP A 256 -23.22 -21.78 19.48
C ASP A 256 -23.32 -21.41 18.00
N CYS A 257 -22.20 -21.09 17.33
CA CYS A 257 -22.21 -20.71 15.91
C CYS A 257 -22.82 -21.76 14.96
N LEU A 258 -22.58 -23.06 15.20
CA LEU A 258 -23.10 -24.14 14.34
C LEU A 258 -24.63 -24.20 14.32
N ALA A 259 -25.27 -23.97 15.47
CA ALA A 259 -26.74 -23.92 15.56
C ALA A 259 -27.37 -22.77 14.76
N HIS A 260 -26.56 -21.81 14.33
CA HIS A 260 -26.96 -20.66 13.55
C HIS A 260 -26.55 -20.75 12.07
N ALA A 261 -25.87 -21.82 11.64
CA ALA A 261 -25.43 -21.99 10.26
C ALA A 261 -26.61 -21.83 9.27
N GLY A 262 -26.42 -21.00 8.24
CA GLY A 262 -27.46 -20.69 7.24
C GLY A 262 -28.62 -19.82 7.71
N THR A 263 -28.67 -19.40 8.98
CA THR A 263 -29.71 -18.49 9.50
C THR A 263 -29.34 -17.02 9.26
N GLY A 264 -30.27 -16.11 9.54
CA GLY A 264 -30.07 -14.66 9.36
C GLY A 264 -30.70 -14.11 8.08
N ILE A 265 -30.54 -12.81 7.88
CA ILE A 265 -31.06 -12.07 6.72
C ILE A 265 -29.92 -11.77 5.73
N PRO A 266 -30.17 -11.77 4.42
CA PRO A 266 -29.14 -11.37 3.47
C PRO A 266 -28.70 -9.92 3.73
N LEU A 267 -27.39 -9.69 3.64
CA LEU A 267 -26.83 -8.34 3.60
C LEU A 267 -27.37 -7.59 2.36
N PRO A 268 -27.49 -6.26 2.42
CA PRO A 268 -27.86 -5.48 1.24
C PRO A 268 -26.81 -5.65 0.14
N THR A 269 -27.26 -5.58 -1.12
CA THR A 269 -26.35 -5.42 -2.26
C THR A 269 -25.82 -3.99 -2.23
N LEU A 270 -24.50 -3.86 -2.23
CA LEU A 270 -23.80 -2.60 -2.35
C LEU A 270 -23.51 -2.46 -3.85
N GLY A 271 -24.04 -1.41 -4.49
CA GLY A 271 -24.24 -1.36 -5.94
C GLY A 271 -23.05 -1.89 -6.76
N GLN A 272 -23.32 -2.84 -7.65
CA GLN A 272 -22.34 -3.26 -8.65
C GLN A 272 -22.32 -2.21 -9.76
N LYS A 273 -21.24 -1.43 -9.90
CA LYS A 273 -21.01 -0.69 -11.15
C LYS A 273 -20.76 -1.74 -12.24
N LYS A 274 -21.72 -1.94 -13.15
CA LYS A 274 -21.48 -2.73 -14.37
C LYS A 274 -20.49 -1.95 -15.23
N LYS A 275 -19.24 -2.41 -15.31
CA LYS A 275 -18.30 -1.93 -16.33
C LYS A 275 -18.86 -2.30 -17.72
N GLN A 276 -19.52 -1.38 -18.41
CA GLN A 276 -19.57 -1.45 -19.87
C GLN A 276 -18.19 -1.03 -20.37
N ARG A 277 -17.25 -1.97 -20.44
CA ARG A 277 -15.97 -1.73 -21.13
C ARG A 277 -16.26 -1.69 -22.63
N ASN A 278 -16.14 -0.51 -23.25
CA ASN A 278 -16.07 -0.42 -24.70
C ASN A 278 -14.64 -0.82 -25.15
N PRO A 279 -14.44 -1.83 -26.01
CA PRO A 279 -13.11 -2.31 -26.40
C PRO A 279 -12.22 -1.26 -27.10
N ASP A 280 -12.84 -0.22 -27.67
CA ASP A 280 -12.15 0.82 -28.45
C ASP A 280 -11.59 1.99 -27.61
N ASP A 281 -11.83 2.02 -26.30
CA ASP A 281 -11.48 3.16 -25.44
C ASP A 281 -10.01 3.15 -24.96
N ARG A 282 -9.09 2.88 -25.90
CA ARG A 282 -7.63 2.91 -25.64
C ARG A 282 -7.05 4.33 -25.65
N ARG A 283 -7.82 5.34 -26.06
CA ARG A 283 -7.32 6.71 -26.33
C ARG A 283 -7.66 7.75 -25.27
N HIS A 284 -8.39 7.41 -24.20
CA HIS A 284 -8.76 8.36 -23.14
C HIS A 284 -8.26 7.95 -21.75
N ARG A 285 -6.95 7.64 -21.66
CA ARG A 285 -6.25 7.42 -20.37
C ARG A 285 -5.99 8.70 -19.56
N ARG A 286 -6.40 9.88 -20.04
CA ARG A 286 -6.14 11.20 -19.41
C ARG A 286 -7.33 11.80 -18.65
N SER A 287 -8.46 11.11 -18.53
CA SER A 287 -9.59 11.63 -17.75
C SER A 287 -9.46 11.25 -16.27
N THR A 288 -9.23 12.26 -15.44
CA THR A 288 -9.23 12.21 -13.97
C THR A 288 -10.63 11.99 -13.36
N ASP A 289 -11.69 11.95 -14.17
CA ASP A 289 -13.09 11.89 -13.68
C ASP A 289 -13.62 10.45 -13.48
N ASP A 290 -12.93 9.41 -13.97
CA ASP A 290 -13.28 7.99 -13.74
C ASP A 290 -12.41 7.35 -12.64
N GLN A 291 -12.12 8.10 -11.58
CA GLN A 291 -11.50 7.61 -10.35
C GLN A 291 -12.48 6.71 -9.59
N ASP A 292 -12.74 5.50 -10.11
CA ASP A 292 -13.41 4.45 -9.36
C ASP A 292 -12.54 4.09 -8.13
N ASP A 293 -13.14 4.02 -6.94
CA ASP A 293 -12.54 3.50 -5.70
C ASP A 293 -12.18 2.01 -5.84
N ILE A 294 -11.18 1.68 -6.66
CA ILE A 294 -10.73 0.30 -6.90
C ILE A 294 -10.25 -0.35 -5.60
N GLU A 295 -9.87 0.47 -4.60
CA GLU A 295 -9.42 0.04 -3.28
C GLU A 295 -10.54 -0.51 -2.37
N LEU A 296 -11.82 -0.22 -2.67
CA LEU A 296 -12.99 -0.71 -1.94
C LEU A 296 -13.68 -1.85 -2.71
N SER A 297 -13.78 -3.03 -2.09
CA SER A 297 -14.62 -4.09 -2.65
C SER A 297 -16.09 -3.88 -2.29
N THR A 298 -16.95 -3.68 -3.30
CA THR A 298 -18.41 -3.73 -3.12
C THR A 298 -18.98 -5.14 -3.22
N ASN A 299 -18.15 -6.12 -3.60
CA ASN A 299 -18.56 -7.52 -3.75
C ASN A 299 -18.21 -8.37 -2.52
N TYR A 300 -17.00 -8.18 -1.96
CA TYR A 300 -16.39 -9.13 -1.03
C TYR A 300 -15.77 -8.47 0.21
N GLN A 301 -15.73 -9.20 1.32
CA GLN A 301 -14.95 -8.83 2.51
C GLN A 301 -14.42 -10.09 3.19
N TRP A 302 -13.14 -10.12 3.55
CA TRP A 302 -12.62 -11.13 4.46
C TRP A 302 -13.31 -11.06 5.82
N LEU A 303 -13.48 -12.22 6.44
CA LEU A 303 -14.29 -12.37 7.65
C LEU A 303 -13.39 -12.63 8.87
N PRO A 304 -13.08 -11.60 9.69
CA PRO A 304 -12.31 -11.78 10.92
C PRO A 304 -13.11 -12.56 11.98
N CYS A 305 -12.41 -13.12 12.97
CA CYS A 305 -13.00 -13.53 14.23
C CYS A 305 -12.79 -12.46 15.31
N ASP A 306 -13.76 -12.33 16.21
CA ASP A 306 -13.67 -11.48 17.40
C ASP A 306 -12.76 -12.15 18.44
N VAL A 307 -11.84 -11.37 18.99
CA VAL A 307 -10.91 -11.76 20.04
C VAL A 307 -11.15 -10.88 21.26
N GLU A 308 -11.54 -11.50 22.36
CA GLU A 308 -11.76 -10.82 23.63
C GLU A 308 -10.43 -10.63 24.37
N LEU A 309 -10.18 -9.40 24.83
CA LEU A 309 -9.06 -9.08 25.69
C LEU A 309 -9.54 -9.04 27.15
N LYS A 310 -9.03 -9.97 27.96
CA LYS A 310 -9.34 -10.02 29.39
C LYS A 310 -8.05 -10.22 30.18
N ASP A 311 -7.81 -9.33 31.14
CA ASP A 311 -6.62 -9.35 32.01
C ASP A 311 -5.31 -9.42 31.20
N GLY A 312 -5.28 -8.77 30.03
CA GLY A 312 -4.13 -8.77 29.11
C GLY A 312 -3.92 -10.06 28.33
N LYS A 313 -4.90 -10.97 28.32
CA LYS A 313 -4.90 -12.20 27.53
C LYS A 313 -5.98 -12.15 26.46
N ALA A 314 -5.61 -12.52 25.24
CA ALA A 314 -6.52 -12.74 24.13
C ALA A 314 -7.15 -14.14 24.19
N THR A 315 -8.47 -14.20 24.01
CA THR A 315 -9.25 -15.42 23.80
C THR A 315 -10.19 -15.25 22.62
N ILE A 316 -10.26 -16.26 21.74
CA ILE A 316 -11.13 -16.23 20.56
C ILE A 316 -12.58 -16.34 21.03
N ALA A 317 -13.39 -15.33 20.70
CA ALA A 317 -14.77 -15.26 21.15
C ALA A 317 -15.77 -15.78 20.11
N SER A 318 -15.52 -15.56 18.82
CA SER A 318 -16.32 -16.10 17.71
C SER A 318 -15.51 -17.11 16.88
N TYR A 319 -16.17 -17.93 16.05
CA TYR A 319 -15.47 -18.98 15.31
C TYR A 319 -14.42 -18.40 14.34
N VAL A 320 -13.33 -19.12 14.08
CA VAL A 320 -12.34 -18.73 13.06
C VAL A 320 -12.88 -19.18 11.70
N ASN A 321 -12.96 -18.28 10.72
CA ASN A 321 -13.46 -18.64 9.39
C ASN A 321 -12.63 -19.80 8.81
N ASN A 322 -13.29 -20.78 8.21
CA ASN A 322 -12.70 -22.01 7.66
C ASN A 322 -12.10 -23.00 8.68
N VAL A 323 -12.26 -22.77 9.99
CA VAL A 323 -11.86 -23.72 11.03
C VAL A 323 -13.11 -24.22 11.75
N HIS A 324 -13.46 -25.50 11.54
CA HIS A 324 -14.63 -26.09 12.17
C HIS A 324 -14.47 -26.13 13.71
N PRO A 325 -15.41 -25.57 14.50
CA PRO A 325 -15.26 -25.38 15.95
C PRO A 325 -15.19 -26.69 16.75
N VAL A 326 -15.78 -27.78 16.23
CA VAL A 326 -15.71 -29.14 16.82
C VAL A 326 -14.58 -29.99 16.22
N GLU A 327 -14.55 -30.19 14.89
CA GLU A 327 -13.57 -31.07 14.23
C GLU A 327 -12.12 -30.59 14.38
N HIS A 328 -11.93 -29.27 14.44
CA HIS A 328 -10.62 -28.64 14.59
C HIS A 328 -10.50 -27.87 15.92
N ALA A 329 -11.26 -28.29 16.94
CA ALA A 329 -11.26 -27.66 18.28
C ALA A 329 -9.86 -27.51 18.89
N ALA A 330 -8.94 -28.44 18.59
CA ALA A 330 -7.57 -28.40 19.09
C ALA A 330 -6.74 -27.22 18.52
N LEU A 331 -7.13 -26.65 17.38
CA LEU A 331 -6.42 -25.55 16.74
C LEU A 331 -6.70 -24.19 17.38
N TYR A 332 -7.91 -23.98 17.91
CA TYR A 332 -8.31 -22.72 18.56
C TYR A 332 -7.38 -22.28 19.70
N PRO A 333 -7.12 -23.09 20.75
CA PRO A 333 -6.22 -22.66 21.82
C PRO A 333 -4.78 -22.44 21.35
N VAL A 334 -4.36 -23.10 20.26
CA VAL A 334 -3.05 -22.85 19.66
C VAL A 334 -3.03 -21.48 18.98
N ILE A 335 -4.04 -21.14 18.17
CA ILE A 335 -4.16 -19.82 17.54
C ILE A 335 -4.22 -18.72 18.61
N GLU A 336 -4.98 -18.92 19.70
CA GLU A 336 -5.01 -17.99 20.84
C GLU A 336 -3.62 -17.71 21.39
N GLU A 337 -2.78 -18.74 21.57
CA GLU A 337 -1.40 -18.55 22.03
C GLU A 337 -0.57 -17.73 21.04
N PHE A 338 -0.71 -17.93 19.73
CA PHE A 338 -0.03 -17.11 18.72
C PHE A 338 -0.54 -15.67 18.70
N ILE A 339 -1.85 -15.43 18.88
CA ILE A 339 -2.41 -14.08 19.04
C ILE A 339 -1.78 -13.42 20.27
N ASN A 340 -1.71 -14.12 21.41
CA ASN A 340 -1.10 -13.60 22.64
C ASN A 340 0.39 -13.25 22.45
N LEU A 341 1.14 -14.03 21.66
CA LEU A 341 2.52 -13.71 21.30
C LEU A 341 2.61 -12.46 20.40
N ALA A 342 1.61 -12.23 19.56
CA ALA A 342 1.56 -11.08 18.65
C ALA A 342 1.16 -9.76 19.34
N LEU A 343 0.34 -9.82 20.40
CA LEU A 343 -0.26 -8.62 21.02
C LEU A 343 0.75 -7.49 21.32
N PRO A 344 1.90 -7.74 21.99
CA PRO A 344 2.82 -6.65 22.33
C PRO A 344 3.50 -6.03 21.10
N ALA A 345 3.78 -6.85 20.08
CA ALA A 345 4.40 -6.39 18.84
C ALA A 345 3.39 -5.62 17.97
N TRP A 346 2.14 -6.10 17.87
CA TRP A 346 1.09 -5.37 17.17
C TRP A 346 0.76 -4.03 17.82
N ASP A 347 0.67 -3.97 19.15
CA ASP A 347 0.43 -2.70 19.85
C ASP A 347 1.57 -1.70 19.60
N LEU A 348 2.82 -2.17 19.55
CA LEU A 348 3.98 -1.33 19.23
C LEU A 348 3.96 -0.86 17.77
N VAL A 349 3.68 -1.76 16.81
CA VAL A 349 3.54 -1.42 15.39
C VAL A 349 2.41 -0.41 15.15
N TYR A 350 1.26 -0.62 15.81
CA TYR A 350 0.08 0.22 15.67
C TYR A 350 0.33 1.66 16.17
N ARG A 351 1.11 1.83 17.24
CA ARG A 351 1.42 3.15 17.81
C ARG A 351 2.61 3.84 17.17
N TRP A 352 3.42 3.11 16.39
CA TRP A 352 4.68 3.63 15.87
C TRP A 352 4.56 4.93 15.09
N PRO A 353 3.62 5.06 14.13
CA PRO A 353 3.50 6.28 13.34
C PRO A 353 3.22 7.53 14.16
N GLU A 354 2.50 7.39 15.28
CA GLU A 354 2.09 8.53 16.11
C GLU A 354 3.05 8.79 17.28
N GLU A 355 3.60 7.74 17.90
CA GLU A 355 4.34 7.85 19.17
C GLU A 355 5.86 7.74 19.03
N PHE A 356 6.36 7.08 17.99
CA PHE A 356 7.75 6.60 17.96
C PHE A 356 8.54 6.99 16.71
N GLU A 357 7.94 7.74 15.80
CA GLU A 357 8.64 8.19 14.61
C GLU A 357 9.91 9.00 14.93
N PHE A 358 10.93 8.81 14.09
CA PHE A 358 12.20 9.53 14.17
C PHE A 358 13.00 9.40 12.87
N LYS A 359 13.93 10.35 12.65
CA LYS A 359 15.01 10.27 11.65
C LYS A 359 16.33 9.97 12.37
N ARG A 360 17.25 9.21 11.74
CA ARG A 360 18.60 8.99 12.29
C ARG A 360 19.53 10.16 11.98
N MET A 361 19.20 10.89 10.92
CA MET A 361 19.94 12.05 10.43
C MET A 361 18.96 13.20 10.23
N HIS A 362 19.37 14.39 10.68
CA HIS A 362 18.65 15.64 10.45
C HIS A 362 19.54 16.56 9.61
N TRP A 363 18.93 17.39 8.78
CA TRP A 363 19.63 18.41 8.01
C TRP A 363 19.20 19.79 8.49
N ASP A 364 20.16 20.70 8.63
CA ASP A 364 19.92 22.08 9.06
C ASP A 364 20.08 23.08 7.87
N GLU A 365 20.69 22.65 6.75
CA GLU A 365 20.92 23.42 5.53
C GLU A 365 20.96 22.45 4.33
N ILE A 366 20.73 22.97 3.11
CA ILE A 366 20.95 22.28 1.82
C ILE A 366 22.30 21.53 1.88
N TYR A 367 22.35 20.28 1.41
CA TYR A 367 23.60 19.51 1.40
C TYR A 367 24.70 20.30 0.66
N LYS A 368 25.92 20.27 1.19
CA LYS A 368 27.02 21.07 0.65
C LYS A 368 27.92 20.24 -0.23
N TRP A 369 28.36 20.83 -1.33
CA TRP A 369 29.39 20.27 -2.18
C TRP A 369 30.77 20.75 -1.73
N GLU A 370 31.67 19.83 -1.41
CA GLU A 370 33.10 20.14 -1.31
C GLU A 370 33.74 19.99 -2.70
N CYS A 371 34.02 21.14 -3.33
CA CYS A 371 34.74 21.20 -4.60
C CYS A 371 36.26 21.16 -4.35
N ALA A 372 36.90 20.07 -4.79
CA ALA A 372 38.36 19.93 -4.72
C ALA A 372 39.11 20.66 -5.86
N VAL A 373 38.36 21.25 -6.79
CA VAL A 373 38.83 21.85 -8.06
C VAL A 373 38.22 23.23 -8.32
N PRO A 374 38.27 24.17 -7.34
CA PRO A 374 37.62 25.47 -7.46
C PRO A 374 38.18 26.32 -8.61
N GLU A 375 39.42 26.07 -9.03
CA GLU A 375 40.05 26.72 -10.18
C GLU A 375 39.36 26.41 -11.51
N PHE A 376 38.76 25.23 -11.62
CA PHE A 376 38.03 24.80 -12.81
C PHE A 376 36.55 25.20 -12.74
N CYS A 377 35.92 25.09 -11.56
CA CYS A 377 34.49 25.33 -11.40
C CYS A 377 34.12 26.81 -11.16
N LYS A 378 35.03 27.63 -10.64
CA LYS A 378 34.85 29.09 -10.45
C LYS A 378 33.57 29.52 -9.70
N GLY A 379 32.96 28.63 -8.92
CA GLY A 379 31.72 28.89 -8.17
C GLY A 379 30.50 28.15 -8.70
N GLU A 380 30.55 27.61 -9.92
CA GLU A 380 29.48 26.81 -10.54
C GLU A 380 30.03 25.39 -10.78
N CYS A 381 29.66 24.45 -9.90
CA CYS A 381 30.16 23.07 -9.99
C CYS A 381 29.35 22.30 -11.02
N ASP A 382 29.95 21.98 -12.17
CA ASP A 382 29.30 21.26 -13.28
C ASP A 382 30.30 20.27 -13.93
N PRO A 383 29.87 19.05 -14.32
CA PRO A 383 30.70 18.09 -15.08
C PRO A 383 31.35 18.68 -16.35
N LYS A 384 30.71 19.63 -17.02
CA LYS A 384 31.22 20.36 -18.20
C LYS A 384 32.51 21.14 -17.90
N ASN A 385 32.78 21.46 -16.63
CA ASN A 385 34.03 22.08 -16.20
C ASN A 385 35.21 21.10 -16.13
N CYS A 386 35.00 19.82 -16.44
CA CYS A 386 36.06 18.82 -16.58
C CYS A 386 37.12 19.29 -17.60
N PRO A 387 38.41 19.37 -17.22
CA PRO A 387 39.48 19.74 -18.15
C PRO A 387 39.54 18.78 -19.34
N LEU A 388 39.81 19.32 -20.53
CA LEU A 388 39.93 18.54 -21.77
C LEU A 388 40.97 17.41 -21.69
N GLU A 389 42.02 17.59 -20.87
CA GLU A 389 43.06 16.59 -20.65
C GLU A 389 42.57 15.37 -19.84
N GLU A 390 41.47 15.52 -19.10
CA GLU A 390 40.86 14.47 -18.28
C GLU A 390 39.51 13.95 -18.84
N GLY A 391 38.80 14.78 -19.62
CA GLY A 391 37.45 14.50 -20.15
C GLY A 391 37.37 13.99 -21.60
N GLY A 392 38.50 13.81 -22.28
CA GLY A 392 38.66 12.92 -23.44
C GLY A 392 37.93 13.21 -24.77
N VAL A 393 36.89 14.06 -24.86
CA VAL A 393 36.23 14.40 -26.14
C VAL A 393 35.72 15.85 -26.16
N PRO A 394 36.09 16.68 -27.16
CA PRO A 394 35.39 17.95 -27.45
C PRO A 394 33.98 17.67 -27.97
N ARG A 395 33.00 18.55 -27.68
CA ARG A 395 31.67 18.48 -28.35
C ARG A 395 31.87 18.49 -29.88
N PRO A 396 31.04 17.79 -30.68
CA PRO A 396 30.81 18.23 -32.06
C PRO A 396 30.36 19.69 -31.96
N GLY A 397 31.11 20.61 -32.56
CA GLY A 397 30.71 22.02 -32.53
C GLY A 397 29.29 22.14 -33.07
N ARG A 398 28.42 22.90 -32.38
CA ARG A 398 27.36 23.60 -33.10
C ARG A 398 28.05 24.28 -34.29
N GLY A 399 27.57 24.02 -35.49
CA GLY A 399 28.09 24.67 -36.68
C GLY A 399 28.16 26.16 -36.41
N ASP A 400 29.37 26.70 -36.40
CA ASP A 400 29.56 28.07 -36.84
C ASP A 400 29.10 28.06 -38.30
N ASP A 401 27.82 28.37 -38.53
CA ASP A 401 27.34 28.80 -39.83
C ASP A 401 27.91 30.19 -40.09
N ASN A 402 29.21 30.25 -40.32
CA ASN A 402 29.77 31.22 -41.23
C ASN A 402 29.63 30.61 -42.62
N ASP A 403 28.58 31.01 -43.35
CA ASP A 403 28.69 31.17 -44.78
C ASP A 403 28.18 32.55 -45.18
N ASP A 404 29.08 33.26 -45.85
CA ASP A 404 29.03 34.62 -46.32
C ASP A 404 27.79 34.94 -47.18
N ASN A 405 27.33 36.19 -47.16
CA ASN A 405 27.30 37.07 -48.34
C ASN A 405 26.73 38.48 -48.02
N ASP A 406 27.60 39.48 -48.17
CA ASP A 406 27.40 40.74 -48.91
C ASP A 406 25.96 41.29 -49.03
N ASP A 407 25.69 42.47 -48.45
CA ASP A 407 25.70 43.76 -49.17
C ASP A 407 25.07 44.93 -48.37
N ASP A 408 25.66 46.10 -48.59
CA ASP A 408 25.11 47.46 -48.52
C ASP A 408 24.96 48.22 -47.18
N ASP A 409 25.91 49.15 -47.01
CA ASP A 409 25.73 50.59 -46.79
C ASP A 409 24.73 51.06 -45.70
N ASP A 410 25.24 51.68 -44.63
CA ASP A 410 25.30 53.15 -44.63
C ASP A 410 26.08 53.79 -43.47
N ASP A 411 26.65 54.91 -43.86
CA ASP A 411 27.58 55.86 -43.26
C ASP A 411 27.09 56.61 -41.99
N LYS A 412 28.08 57.14 -41.25
CA LYS A 412 28.10 58.26 -40.26
C LYS A 412 27.83 57.90 -38.79
N GLY A 413 28.67 58.25 -37.82
CA GLY A 413 29.87 59.07 -37.81
C GLY A 413 30.09 59.67 -36.41
N SER A 414 31.37 59.80 -36.04
CA SER A 414 31.99 60.77 -35.12
C SER A 414 31.57 60.91 -33.64
N GLU A 415 32.62 60.98 -32.82
CA GLU A 415 32.82 61.84 -31.64
C GLU A 415 32.22 61.46 -30.27
N GLY A 416 33.09 60.96 -29.39
CA GLY A 416 33.82 61.84 -28.47
C GLY A 416 33.31 61.97 -27.02
N GLY A 417 34.21 61.67 -26.07
CA GLY A 417 34.48 62.55 -24.91
C GLY A 417 33.68 62.34 -23.63
N ASP A 418 34.32 61.68 -22.67
CA ASP A 418 34.67 62.17 -21.33
C ASP A 418 33.65 62.92 -20.45
N GLU A 419 33.56 62.39 -19.22
CA GLU A 419 33.66 63.08 -17.93
C GLU A 419 32.42 63.66 -17.20
N GLU A 420 32.36 63.25 -15.92
CA GLU A 420 31.95 64.00 -14.70
C GLU A 420 30.43 64.24 -14.51
N ALA A 421 29.78 63.58 -13.55
CA ALA A 421 29.78 63.84 -12.09
C ALA A 421 28.70 64.84 -11.65
N ASP A 422 28.23 64.63 -10.41
CA ASP A 422 27.27 65.43 -9.62
C ASP A 422 25.79 65.34 -10.01
N LYS A 423 24.82 65.43 -9.10
CA LYS A 423 24.63 65.17 -7.66
C LYS A 423 23.22 65.71 -7.40
N ASP A 424 22.48 65.04 -6.54
CA ASP A 424 21.34 65.59 -5.78
C ASP A 424 20.13 66.04 -6.65
N ASP A 425 18.87 65.97 -6.27
CA ASP A 425 18.26 66.29 -4.99
C ASP A 425 16.79 65.81 -5.01
N GLU A 426 16.22 65.81 -3.81
CA GLU A 426 14.94 65.30 -3.33
C GLU A 426 13.65 65.92 -3.90
N GLY A 427 12.55 65.20 -3.65
CA GLY A 427 11.20 65.75 -3.41
C GLY A 427 10.31 65.84 -4.65
N GLY A 428 9.08 65.32 -4.68
CA GLY A 428 8.12 65.04 -3.61
C GLY A 428 6.76 65.62 -4.04
N ASN A 429 5.69 64.89 -3.75
CA ASN A 429 4.28 65.31 -3.79
C ASN A 429 3.71 65.66 -5.19
N GLU A 430 2.43 65.51 -5.50
CA GLU A 430 1.19 65.10 -4.81
C GLU A 430 0.15 64.93 -5.95
N GLU A 431 -0.90 64.13 -5.70
CA GLU A 431 -2.31 64.40 -6.04
C GLU A 431 -2.65 64.93 -7.46
N ASP A 432 -3.62 64.40 -8.22
CA ASP A 432 -5.03 64.37 -7.83
C ASP A 432 -5.87 63.85 -9.02
N ASP A 433 -6.91 63.07 -8.68
CA ASP A 433 -8.29 63.21 -9.13
C ASP A 433 -8.80 62.95 -10.58
N LYS A 434 -9.90 62.18 -10.55
CA LYS A 434 -11.20 62.32 -11.26
C LYS A 434 -11.52 61.44 -12.48
N GLU A 435 -12.37 60.46 -12.18
CA GLU A 435 -13.75 60.28 -12.67
C GLU A 435 -14.09 60.72 -14.11
N SER A 436 -14.69 59.82 -14.89
CA SER A 436 -16.08 60.01 -15.34
C SER A 436 -16.68 58.74 -15.98
N ASN A 437 -18.00 58.78 -16.04
CA ASN A 437 -18.99 57.71 -16.04
C ASN A 437 -19.76 57.66 -17.39
N GLY A 438 -20.54 56.58 -17.61
CA GLY A 438 -21.64 56.50 -18.60
C GLY A 438 -21.42 55.41 -19.67
N GLY A 439 -22.20 54.33 -19.79
CA GLY A 439 -23.67 54.24 -19.99
C GLY A 439 -23.95 54.21 -21.51
N ASP A 440 -24.83 53.43 -22.15
CA ASP A 440 -25.87 52.44 -21.84
C ASP A 440 -26.29 51.78 -23.20
N GLU A 441 -27.14 50.75 -23.14
CA GLU A 441 -28.18 50.33 -24.12
C GLU A 441 -27.89 49.35 -25.30
N GLU A 442 -28.46 48.13 -25.14
CA GLU A 442 -29.44 47.38 -25.97
C GLU A 442 -29.35 47.35 -27.52
N ASP A 443 -29.35 46.14 -28.13
CA ASP A 443 -30.57 45.52 -28.75
C ASP A 443 -30.30 44.24 -29.61
N ASN A 444 -31.10 43.20 -29.36
CA ASN A 444 -31.69 42.15 -30.23
C ASN A 444 -31.04 41.64 -31.55
N LYS A 445 -31.00 40.30 -31.71
CA LYS A 445 -31.88 39.55 -32.66
C LYS A 445 -31.68 38.01 -32.69
N GLU A 446 -32.81 37.30 -32.64
CA GLU A 446 -33.03 35.89 -33.03
C GLU A 446 -33.02 35.67 -34.55
N SER A 447 -32.67 34.46 -34.97
CA SER A 447 -33.34 33.66 -36.02
C SER A 447 -32.72 32.25 -36.04
N ASP A 448 -33.44 31.21 -35.64
CA ASP A 448 -34.35 30.36 -36.44
C ASP A 448 -33.68 29.37 -37.41
N ALA A 449 -33.98 28.10 -37.17
CA ALA A 449 -34.53 27.14 -38.14
C ALA A 449 -33.68 25.98 -38.71
N VAL A 450 -33.91 24.79 -38.12
CA VAL A 450 -34.70 23.68 -38.71
C VAL A 450 -34.04 22.79 -39.80
N ASN A 451 -33.96 21.50 -39.46
CA ASN A 451 -34.45 20.31 -40.19
C ASN A 451 -33.48 19.21 -40.69
N ASP A 452 -33.77 18.02 -40.13
CA ASP A 452 -34.21 16.79 -40.81
C ASP A 452 -33.21 15.76 -41.37
N VAL A 453 -33.40 14.53 -40.84
CA VAL A 453 -33.83 13.32 -41.58
C VAL A 453 -32.78 12.25 -41.96
N VAL A 454 -32.91 11.13 -41.22
CA VAL A 454 -33.14 9.75 -41.69
C VAL A 454 -31.92 8.87 -42.03
N ALA A 455 -31.64 8.01 -41.05
CA ALA A 455 -31.88 6.57 -41.04
C ALA A 455 -30.91 5.56 -41.67
N ASP A 456 -30.83 4.46 -40.90
CA ASP A 456 -31.09 3.07 -41.30
C ASP A 456 -29.90 2.09 -41.37
N ASN A 457 -30.05 1.09 -40.50
CA ASN A 457 -29.79 -0.34 -40.68
C ASN A 457 -28.38 -0.89 -40.42
N ASP A 458 -28.18 -1.36 -39.19
CA ASP A 458 -27.28 -2.46 -38.87
C ASP A 458 -28.00 -3.81 -38.98
N VAL A 459 -27.30 -4.77 -39.59
CA VAL A 459 -27.70 -6.17 -39.77
C VAL A 459 -26.67 -7.05 -39.07
N ASP A 460 -27.17 -7.81 -38.09
CA ASP A 460 -26.88 -9.20 -37.70
C ASP A 460 -25.44 -9.77 -37.67
N ALA A 461 -25.20 -10.41 -36.52
CA ALA A 461 -24.75 -11.80 -36.33
C ALA A 461 -23.28 -12.10 -35.97
N ASP A 462 -23.13 -12.53 -34.71
CA ASP A 462 -22.65 -13.85 -34.28
C ASP A 462 -21.36 -14.42 -34.91
N ASN A 463 -20.31 -14.55 -34.10
CA ASN A 463 -19.93 -15.83 -33.47
C ASN A 463 -18.59 -15.75 -32.73
N ASP A 464 -18.55 -16.45 -31.57
CA ASP A 464 -17.54 -17.39 -31.05
C ASP A 464 -16.17 -17.44 -31.79
N VAL A 465 -15.00 -17.58 -31.16
CA VAL A 465 -14.58 -18.63 -30.21
C VAL A 465 -13.18 -18.29 -29.64
N ASP A 466 -12.95 -18.67 -28.37
CA ASP A 466 -11.75 -19.24 -27.73
C ASP A 466 -10.30 -18.96 -28.22
N ALA A 467 -9.46 -18.59 -27.24
CA ALA A 467 -8.07 -19.04 -26.94
C ALA A 467 -7.00 -18.93 -28.06
N VAL A 468 -5.72 -18.58 -27.84
CA VAL A 468 -4.70 -19.23 -27.00
C VAL A 468 -3.47 -18.28 -26.92
N ASN A 469 -2.68 -18.41 -25.86
CA ASN A 469 -1.29 -17.93 -25.74
C ASN A 469 -0.35 -18.47 -26.84
N ASP A 470 0.62 -17.67 -27.28
CA ASP A 470 2.08 -17.98 -27.30
C ASP A 470 2.83 -16.74 -27.87
N VAL A 471 3.78 -16.14 -27.15
CA VAL A 471 5.25 -16.39 -27.15
C VAL A 471 5.94 -16.10 -28.49
N ASN A 472 6.78 -15.05 -28.44
CA ASN A 472 7.99 -14.72 -29.22
C ASN A 472 8.15 -15.26 -30.65
N ASP A 473 8.47 -14.37 -31.59
CA ASP A 473 9.79 -14.37 -32.24
C ASP A 473 10.05 -13.04 -32.97
N ASN A 474 11.33 -12.65 -32.94
CA ASN A 474 11.94 -11.59 -33.75
C ASN A 474 11.75 -11.88 -35.24
N ASP A 475 11.59 -10.83 -36.06
CA ASP A 475 12.27 -10.73 -37.36
C ASP A 475 12.30 -9.26 -37.81
N GLU A 476 13.46 -8.89 -38.35
CA GLU A 476 13.86 -7.58 -38.89
C GLU A 476 13.26 -7.33 -40.29
N ASP A 477 13.18 -6.04 -40.64
CA ASP A 477 13.19 -5.41 -41.96
C ASP A 477 12.05 -5.66 -42.97
N ASP A 478 11.29 -4.61 -43.29
CA ASP A 478 11.44 -3.92 -44.59
C ASP A 478 10.58 -2.64 -44.68
N ASN A 479 11.17 -1.63 -45.34
CA ASN A 479 10.68 -0.28 -45.62
C ASN A 479 9.42 -0.21 -46.50
N ASP A 480 8.67 0.87 -46.37
CA ASP A 480 8.02 1.68 -47.43
C ASP A 480 7.45 2.95 -46.73
N GLU A 481 8.18 4.07 -46.71
CA GLU A 481 8.06 5.23 -47.61
C GLU A 481 6.67 5.93 -47.60
N ASP A 482 6.72 7.17 -47.10
CA ASP A 482 6.01 8.39 -47.48
C ASP A 482 4.48 8.51 -47.32
N ASP A 483 4.07 9.42 -46.44
CA ASP A 483 3.34 10.63 -46.88
C ASP A 483 3.46 11.73 -45.81
N ASN A 484 4.11 12.82 -46.20
CA ASN A 484 4.13 14.11 -45.51
C ASN A 484 2.76 14.76 -45.60
N ASP A 485 2.30 15.38 -44.52
CA ASP A 485 1.59 16.66 -44.60
C ASP A 485 2.04 17.51 -43.40
N ASP A 486 2.74 18.57 -43.76
CA ASP A 486 3.14 19.70 -42.92
C ASP A 486 1.90 20.35 -42.29
N ASP A 487 2.04 20.89 -41.07
CA ASP A 487 1.69 22.30 -40.80
C ASP A 487 1.98 22.68 -39.33
N GLU A 488 2.88 23.66 -39.21
CA GLU A 488 2.94 24.73 -38.20
C GLU A 488 3.53 24.39 -36.81
N ASP A 489 4.87 24.38 -36.85
CA ASP A 489 5.83 24.66 -35.77
C ASP A 489 5.64 26.10 -35.24
N ASP A 490 4.85 26.24 -34.17
CA ASP A 490 4.93 27.39 -33.27
C ASP A 490 5.91 27.01 -32.15
N GLY A 491 7.13 27.48 -32.30
CA GLY A 491 8.18 27.35 -31.30
C GLY A 491 7.83 28.08 -30.01
N ASP A 492 7.77 27.30 -28.93
CA ASP A 492 8.11 27.78 -27.59
C ASP A 492 9.42 27.08 -27.18
N ASP A 493 10.46 27.90 -27.03
CA ASP A 493 11.81 27.56 -26.58
C ASP A 493 11.78 27.06 -25.10
N ASP A 494 11.57 25.76 -24.89
CA ASP A 494 11.76 25.08 -23.57
C ASP A 494 12.94 24.07 -23.61
N ASP A 495 14.02 24.39 -24.33
CA ASP A 495 15.14 23.48 -24.63
C ASP A 495 16.36 23.56 -23.66
N ASP A 496 16.17 23.92 -22.38
CA ASP A 496 17.28 24.08 -21.42
C ASP A 496 17.31 23.09 -20.23
N ASP A 497 16.47 22.05 -20.16
CA ASP A 497 16.37 21.14 -18.98
C ASP A 497 16.82 19.66 -19.17
N ASP A 498 17.45 19.31 -20.29
CA ASP A 498 17.83 17.91 -20.61
C ASP A 498 19.21 17.45 -20.08
N ASP A 499 20.10 18.36 -19.63
CA ASP A 499 21.48 18.00 -19.27
C ASP A 499 21.61 17.30 -17.89
N ASP A 500 20.59 17.34 -17.02
CA ASP A 500 20.65 16.86 -15.64
C ASP A 500 19.93 15.51 -15.39
N GLU A 501 19.22 14.96 -16.39
CA GLU A 501 18.63 13.62 -16.36
C GLU A 501 19.67 12.50 -16.41
N GLU A 502 20.87 12.82 -16.90
CA GLU A 502 21.81 11.79 -17.30
C GLU A 502 22.82 11.40 -16.21
N ALA A 503 22.91 12.04 -15.03
CA ALA A 503 24.07 11.83 -14.14
C ALA A 503 24.28 10.36 -13.69
N TYR A 504 23.23 9.66 -13.27
CA TYR A 504 23.31 8.24 -12.91
C TYR A 504 23.57 7.35 -14.13
N GLU A 505 22.87 7.60 -15.23
CA GLU A 505 23.00 6.84 -16.48
C GLU A 505 24.38 7.06 -17.12
N ASN A 506 24.90 8.28 -17.12
CA ASN A 506 26.22 8.68 -17.59
C ASN A 506 27.33 8.00 -16.79
N ILE A 507 27.20 7.88 -15.47
CA ILE A 507 28.19 7.11 -14.69
C ILE A 507 28.14 5.64 -15.07
N GLN A 508 26.95 5.08 -15.24
CA GLN A 508 26.79 3.69 -15.67
C GLN A 508 27.32 3.46 -17.10
N ALA A 509 27.11 4.42 -18.01
CA ALA A 509 27.62 4.43 -19.37
C ALA A 509 29.13 4.71 -19.44
N GLY A 510 29.73 5.16 -18.33
CA GLY A 510 31.15 5.38 -18.22
C GLY A 510 31.61 6.75 -18.71
N ASP A 511 30.75 7.76 -18.68
CA ASP A 511 31.07 9.13 -19.07
C ASP A 511 32.25 9.69 -18.25
N ALA A 512 33.25 10.22 -18.96
CA ALA A 512 34.50 10.66 -18.35
C ALA A 512 34.35 11.95 -17.53
N ARG A 513 33.40 12.83 -17.90
CA ARG A 513 33.16 14.12 -17.26
C ARG A 513 32.37 13.94 -15.97
N GLU A 514 31.35 13.09 -15.98
CA GLU A 514 30.60 12.77 -14.78
C GLU A 514 31.48 11.99 -13.79
N GLN A 515 32.31 11.06 -14.26
CA GLN A 515 33.32 10.41 -13.41
C GLN A 515 34.32 11.41 -12.83
N TRP A 516 34.75 12.40 -13.61
CA TRP A 516 35.60 13.48 -13.11
C TRP A 516 34.87 14.27 -12.02
N PHE A 517 33.63 14.66 -12.27
CA PHE A 517 32.83 15.41 -11.33
C PHE A 517 32.71 14.67 -9.99
N VAL A 518 32.33 13.39 -10.02
CA VAL A 518 32.21 12.55 -8.81
C VAL A 518 33.53 12.38 -8.07
N ARG A 519 34.67 12.32 -8.77
CA ARG A 519 35.99 12.23 -8.13
C ARG A 519 36.39 13.50 -7.40
N HIS A 520 35.93 14.67 -7.86
CA HIS A 520 36.38 15.97 -7.36
C HIS A 520 35.32 16.75 -6.56
N HIS A 521 34.06 16.30 -6.58
CA HIS A 521 32.94 16.91 -5.85
C HIS A 521 32.37 15.91 -4.85
N THR A 522 32.76 16.09 -3.59
CA THR A 522 32.27 15.26 -2.50
C THR A 522 31.06 15.91 -1.87
N MET A 523 29.94 15.19 -1.86
CA MET A 523 28.73 15.66 -1.20
C MET A 523 28.85 15.45 0.32
N ILE A 524 28.63 16.52 1.07
CA ILE A 524 28.65 16.54 2.53
C ILE A 524 27.23 16.22 3.01
N LEU A 525 27.06 15.02 3.55
CA LEU A 525 25.83 14.58 4.22
C LEU A 525 26.02 14.57 5.73
N PRO A 526 24.95 14.81 6.51
CA PRO A 526 25.01 14.74 7.96
C PRO A 526 25.47 13.35 8.45
N ASP A 527 26.11 13.35 9.61
CA ASP A 527 26.39 12.14 10.37
C ASP A 527 25.27 11.90 11.40
N PRO A 528 24.98 10.64 11.75
CA PRO A 528 23.91 10.33 12.70
C PRO A 528 24.29 10.69 14.14
N ASP A 529 23.36 11.34 14.86
CA ASP A 529 23.49 11.56 16.31
C ASP A 529 22.78 10.44 17.09
N SER A 530 23.51 9.34 17.30
CA SER A 530 23.00 8.20 18.07
C SER A 530 22.55 8.57 19.49
N SER A 531 23.08 9.63 20.10
CA SER A 531 22.70 10.05 21.45
C SER A 531 21.29 10.63 21.51
N ALA A 532 20.80 11.20 20.40
CA ALA A 532 19.47 11.80 20.28
C ALA A 532 18.33 10.75 20.24
N TYR A 533 18.58 9.56 19.67
CA TYR A 533 17.53 8.56 19.44
C TYR A 533 17.74 7.21 20.12
N CYS A 534 18.96 6.77 20.45
CA CYS A 534 19.18 5.42 21.01
C CYS A 534 18.42 5.20 22.33
N GLY A 535 18.26 6.26 23.13
CA GLY A 535 17.48 6.19 24.37
C GLY A 535 15.99 5.93 24.16
N ARG A 536 15.46 5.98 22.92
CA ARG A 536 14.07 5.67 22.58
C ARG A 536 13.78 4.17 22.62
N PHE A 537 14.77 3.32 22.36
CA PHE A 537 14.61 1.86 22.31
C PHE A 537 14.53 1.17 23.68
N ALA A 538 14.44 1.92 24.79
CA ALA A 538 14.24 1.32 26.11
C ALA A 538 12.85 0.64 26.18
N ALA A 539 12.79 -0.58 26.72
CA ALA A 539 11.52 -1.30 26.88
C ALA A 539 10.49 -0.51 27.67
N SER A 540 10.91 0.25 28.68
CA SER A 540 10.05 1.13 29.48
C SER A 540 9.41 2.29 28.70
N LYS A 541 9.92 2.61 27.50
CA LYS A 541 9.37 3.65 26.62
C LYS A 541 8.50 3.05 25.52
N LEU A 542 8.91 1.93 24.93
CA LEU A 542 8.20 1.32 23.81
C LEU A 542 7.04 0.43 24.28
N MET A 543 7.20 -0.31 25.37
CA MET A 543 6.22 -1.28 25.84
C MET A 543 5.23 -0.64 26.81
N ARG A 544 3.96 -1.04 26.73
CA ARG A 544 2.97 -0.67 27.74
C ARG A 544 3.36 -1.27 29.10
N SER A 545 3.12 -0.51 30.17
CA SER A 545 3.44 -0.91 31.56
C SER A 545 2.65 -2.11 32.08
N SER A 546 1.51 -2.42 31.44
CA SER A 546 0.67 -3.57 31.74
C SER A 546 0.06 -4.14 30.45
N PRO A 547 -0.01 -5.48 30.31
CA PRO A 547 -0.73 -6.12 29.21
C PRO A 547 -2.21 -5.72 29.09
N SER A 548 -2.84 -5.28 30.19
CA SER A 548 -4.21 -4.77 30.17
C SER A 548 -4.39 -3.45 29.42
N ASN A 549 -3.29 -2.74 29.15
CA ASN A 549 -3.31 -1.42 28.51
C ASN A 549 -3.08 -1.50 26.99
N LEU A 550 -2.83 -2.69 26.43
CA LEU A 550 -2.66 -2.87 25.00
C LEU A 550 -3.92 -2.43 24.27
N PHE A 551 -3.75 -1.57 23.25
CA PHE A 551 -4.83 -0.96 22.47
C PHE A 551 -5.86 -0.16 23.29
N ALA A 552 -5.58 0.21 24.54
CA ALA A 552 -6.59 0.78 25.44
C ALA A 552 -7.22 2.07 24.89
N GLU A 553 -6.42 2.95 24.29
CA GLU A 553 -6.89 4.20 23.65
C GLU A 553 -7.78 3.90 22.43
N ALA A 554 -7.31 3.04 21.52
CA ALA A 554 -8.04 2.64 20.33
C ALA A 554 -9.38 1.95 20.64
N LEU A 555 -9.41 1.11 21.68
CA LEU A 555 -10.62 0.41 22.12
C LEU A 555 -11.62 1.34 22.82
N GLN A 556 -11.16 2.42 23.44
CA GLN A 556 -12.02 3.45 24.02
C GLN A 556 -12.63 4.37 22.95
N ALA A 557 -11.94 4.57 21.84
CA ALA A 557 -12.38 5.41 20.72
C ALA A 557 -13.49 4.75 19.85
N GLN A 558 -13.91 3.52 20.15
CA GLN A 558 -14.94 2.84 19.35
C GLN A 558 -16.27 3.64 19.36
N PRO A 559 -16.78 4.06 18.18
CA PRO A 559 -17.92 4.99 18.03
C PRO A 559 -19.24 4.45 18.59
N HIS A 560 -19.31 3.12 18.73
CA HIS A 560 -20.36 2.43 19.42
C HIS A 560 -19.69 1.53 20.45
N PRO A 561 -19.66 1.92 21.74
CA PRO A 561 -19.14 1.04 22.77
C PRO A 561 -19.86 -0.28 22.62
N ALA A 562 -19.10 -1.38 22.50
CA ALA A 562 -19.68 -2.71 22.50
C ALA A 562 -20.72 -2.78 23.61
N ALA A 563 -21.86 -3.44 23.35
CA ALA A 563 -22.84 -3.75 24.40
C ALA A 563 -22.06 -4.23 25.65
N PRO A 564 -22.44 -3.80 26.87
CA PRO A 564 -21.59 -3.87 28.07
C PRO A 564 -20.80 -5.17 28.14
N GLY A 565 -19.49 -5.07 27.86
CA GLY A 565 -18.63 -6.19 27.55
C GLY A 565 -17.16 -5.76 27.51
N SER A 566 -16.28 -6.76 27.58
CA SER A 566 -14.83 -6.65 27.49
C SER A 566 -14.36 -6.10 26.13
N PRO A 567 -13.19 -5.43 26.07
CA PRO A 567 -12.64 -4.92 24.82
C PRO A 567 -12.38 -6.05 23.80
N ARG A 568 -12.66 -5.79 22.52
CA ARG A 568 -12.55 -6.80 21.44
C ARG A 568 -11.68 -6.30 20.30
N LEU A 569 -10.71 -7.13 19.92
CA LEU A 569 -9.99 -7.03 18.65
C LEU A 569 -10.66 -7.91 17.60
N GLN A 570 -10.30 -7.70 16.34
CA GLN A 570 -10.72 -8.55 15.23
C GLN A 570 -9.47 -9.06 14.51
N VAL A 571 -9.40 -10.38 14.31
CA VAL A 571 -8.24 -11.06 13.72
C VAL A 571 -8.68 -11.97 12.59
N ILE A 572 -8.03 -11.83 11.43
CA ILE A 572 -8.15 -12.75 10.31
C ILE A 572 -7.02 -13.77 10.40
N VAL A 573 -7.32 -15.05 10.21
CA VAL A 573 -6.34 -16.15 10.31
C VAL A 573 -6.09 -16.75 8.92
N LYS A 574 -4.82 -16.94 8.57
CA LYS A 574 -4.39 -17.65 7.36
C LYS A 574 -3.31 -18.67 7.70
N LEU A 575 -3.47 -19.88 7.18
CA LEU A 575 -2.48 -20.95 7.26
C LEU A 575 -2.18 -21.46 5.87
N ALA A 576 -0.91 -21.44 5.49
CA ALA A 576 -0.46 -21.92 4.19
C ALA A 576 0.85 -22.69 4.30
N SER A 577 0.99 -23.70 3.43
CA SER A 577 2.22 -24.48 3.26
C SER A 577 2.69 -24.34 1.81
N ILE A 578 3.93 -23.91 1.61
CA ILE A 578 4.58 -23.93 0.30
C ILE A 578 5.37 -25.24 0.20
N HIS A 579 5.08 -26.05 -0.81
CA HIS A 579 5.71 -27.33 -1.10
C HIS A 579 6.48 -27.25 -2.42
N LEU A 580 7.75 -27.67 -2.37
CA LEU A 580 8.61 -27.83 -3.54
C LEU A 580 8.95 -29.30 -3.72
N THR A 581 9.01 -29.73 -4.97
CA THR A 581 9.36 -31.11 -5.35
C THR A 581 10.51 -31.08 -6.35
N PRO A 582 11.24 -32.19 -6.56
CA PRO A 582 12.27 -32.24 -7.60
C PRO A 582 11.74 -31.84 -9.00
N ALA A 583 10.46 -32.09 -9.29
CA ALA A 583 9.82 -31.69 -10.54
C ALA A 583 9.40 -30.20 -10.59
N LYS A 584 9.22 -29.57 -9.42
CA LYS A 584 8.84 -28.16 -9.26
C LYS A 584 9.74 -27.54 -8.17
N PRO A 585 11.03 -27.32 -8.46
CA PRO A 585 12.05 -27.11 -7.43
C PRO A 585 12.16 -25.65 -6.95
N GLN A 586 11.38 -24.73 -7.52
CA GLN A 586 11.48 -23.30 -7.27
C GLN A 586 10.11 -22.65 -7.04
N TYR A 587 10.06 -21.74 -6.08
CA TYR A 587 9.00 -20.76 -5.86
C TYR A 587 9.50 -19.38 -6.28
N ASP A 588 8.77 -18.70 -7.16
CA ASP A 588 9.27 -17.51 -7.86
C ASP A 588 9.12 -16.21 -7.05
N GLY A 589 8.41 -16.26 -5.92
CA GLY A 589 8.14 -15.08 -5.08
C GLY A 589 6.69 -14.65 -5.15
N GLY A 590 6.38 -13.53 -4.49
CA GLY A 590 5.10 -12.83 -4.60
C GLY A 590 5.22 -11.54 -5.42
N SER A 591 4.10 -10.86 -5.64
CA SER A 591 4.06 -9.47 -6.09
C SER A 591 4.17 -8.49 -4.92
N TRP A 592 4.47 -7.23 -5.21
CA TRP A 592 4.31 -6.15 -4.23
C TRP A 592 2.83 -5.94 -3.93
N HIS A 593 2.47 -5.85 -2.65
CA HIS A 593 1.10 -5.60 -2.20
C HIS A 593 1.06 -5.15 -0.73
N VAL A 594 -0.08 -4.60 -0.33
CA VAL A 594 -0.52 -4.48 1.07
C VAL A 594 -1.58 -5.55 1.34
N GLU A 595 -1.83 -5.86 2.61
CA GLU A 595 -2.82 -6.88 2.98
C GLU A 595 -4.23 -6.31 2.96
N GLY A 596 -5.16 -7.03 2.35
CA GLY A 596 -6.57 -6.69 2.37
C GLY A 596 -7.00 -5.62 1.35
N GLN A 597 -8.28 -5.25 1.41
CA GLN A 597 -8.88 -4.09 0.74
C GLN A 597 -9.37 -3.07 1.78
N LEU A 598 -9.75 -1.87 1.36
CA LEU A 598 -10.09 -0.77 2.27
C LEU A 598 -11.26 -1.10 3.21
N ASN A 599 -12.23 -1.90 2.75
CA ASN A 599 -13.37 -2.35 3.54
C ASN A 599 -13.02 -3.42 4.59
N GLU A 600 -11.79 -3.94 4.61
CA GLU A 600 -11.32 -4.96 5.57
C GLU A 600 -10.51 -4.37 6.73
N ARG A 601 -10.03 -3.13 6.58
CA ARG A 601 -9.37 -2.34 7.63
C ARG A 601 -8.20 -3.04 8.30
N ILE A 602 -7.39 -3.78 7.54
CA ILE A 602 -6.18 -4.43 8.08
C ILE A 602 -5.12 -3.35 8.35
N VAL A 603 -4.63 -3.31 9.59
CA VAL A 603 -3.63 -2.32 10.05
C VAL A 603 -2.27 -2.92 10.32
N ALA A 604 -2.20 -4.22 10.65
CA ALA A 604 -0.94 -4.90 10.91
C ALA A 604 -1.01 -6.40 10.63
N THR A 605 0.13 -6.97 10.29
CA THR A 605 0.31 -8.38 9.97
C THR A 605 1.29 -9.02 10.95
N ALA A 606 1.02 -10.25 11.38
CA ALA A 606 1.94 -11.12 12.11
C ALA A 606 2.18 -12.40 11.30
N LEU A 607 3.43 -12.67 10.94
CA LEU A 607 3.86 -13.88 10.25
C LEU A 607 4.71 -14.74 11.18
N PHE A 608 4.33 -16.01 11.33
CA PHE A 608 5.06 -17.02 12.10
C PHE A 608 5.56 -18.11 11.17
N TYR A 609 6.87 -18.13 10.94
CA TYR A 609 7.54 -19.16 10.14
C TYR A 609 7.84 -20.38 10.99
N TYR A 610 6.83 -21.22 11.20
CA TYR A 610 6.89 -22.30 12.20
C TYR A 610 7.58 -23.58 11.70
N ASP A 611 7.77 -23.73 10.38
CA ASP A 611 8.49 -24.89 9.83
C ASP A 611 9.10 -24.59 8.46
N ALA A 612 10.34 -25.00 8.24
CA ALA A 612 10.98 -24.98 6.93
C ALA A 612 11.97 -26.13 6.82
N HIS A 613 11.96 -26.84 5.70
CA HIS A 613 12.82 -27.98 5.46
C HIS A 613 13.25 -28.05 4.00
N ASN A 614 14.55 -28.29 3.77
CA ASN A 614 15.15 -28.47 2.44
C ASN A 614 14.85 -27.34 1.43
N VAL A 615 14.87 -26.09 1.89
CA VAL A 615 14.71 -24.90 1.05
C VAL A 615 15.84 -23.90 1.32
N THR A 616 16.20 -23.12 0.31
CA THR A 616 17.14 -22.00 0.47
C THR A 616 16.50 -20.89 1.32
N PRO A 617 17.30 -20.00 1.95
CA PRO A 617 16.76 -18.80 2.59
C PRO A 617 15.92 -17.96 1.62
N SER A 618 14.94 -17.25 2.17
CA SER A 618 14.17 -16.21 1.47
C SER A 618 13.89 -15.06 2.44
N ALA A 619 13.44 -13.94 1.92
CA ALA A 619 13.20 -12.72 2.68
C ALA A 619 11.83 -12.12 2.34
N LEU A 620 11.36 -11.23 3.21
CA LEU A 620 10.25 -10.34 2.94
C LEU A 620 10.80 -8.94 2.72
N SER A 621 10.70 -8.43 1.50
CA SER A 621 11.12 -7.06 1.15
C SER A 621 10.02 -6.07 1.49
N PHE A 622 10.41 -4.84 1.82
CA PHE A 622 9.52 -3.74 2.19
C PHE A 622 9.86 -2.48 1.40
N ARG A 623 8.81 -1.74 1.04
CA ARG A 623 8.88 -0.38 0.48
C ARG A 623 7.65 0.43 0.88
N THR A 624 7.72 1.74 0.75
CA THR A 624 6.63 2.67 1.12
C THR A 624 6.75 3.98 0.38
N ALA A 625 5.68 4.76 0.34
CA ALA A 625 5.68 6.11 -0.19
C ALA A 625 6.55 7.02 0.67
N ALA A 626 7.50 7.70 0.04
CA ALA A 626 8.31 8.75 0.61
C ALA A 626 7.57 10.11 0.51
N ASN A 627 7.96 11.07 1.35
CA ASN A 627 7.30 12.37 1.45
C ASN A 627 8.11 13.45 0.71
N GLY A 628 7.71 13.78 -0.52
CA GLY A 628 8.31 14.84 -1.32
C GLY A 628 8.05 16.23 -0.76
N GLU A 629 6.80 16.54 -0.41
CA GLU A 629 6.41 17.83 0.18
C GLU A 629 7.20 18.16 1.45
N GLN A 630 7.52 17.15 2.25
CA GLN A 630 8.39 17.35 3.42
C GLN A 630 9.80 17.81 3.04
N LEU A 631 10.35 17.32 1.93
CA LEU A 631 11.67 17.75 1.45
C LEU A 631 11.64 19.22 1.00
N ASP A 632 10.53 19.64 0.39
CA ASP A 632 10.28 21.02 -0.04
C ASP A 632 10.18 21.96 1.16
N GLU A 633 9.34 21.62 2.14
CA GLU A 633 9.14 22.39 3.36
C GLU A 633 10.43 22.53 4.18
N GLU A 634 11.26 21.48 4.18
CA GLU A 634 12.55 21.48 4.87
C GLU A 634 13.68 22.10 4.04
N GLY A 635 13.41 22.57 2.80
CA GLY A 635 14.37 23.20 1.91
C GLY A 635 15.59 22.31 1.61
N PHE A 636 15.35 21.02 1.41
CA PHE A 636 16.42 20.01 1.34
C PHE A 636 17.31 20.16 0.09
N TYR A 637 16.72 20.60 -1.02
CA TYR A 637 17.36 20.63 -2.34
C TYR A 637 17.10 21.99 -3.02
N GLU A 638 17.94 22.33 -4.00
CA GLU A 638 17.77 23.53 -4.84
C GLU A 638 17.00 23.17 -6.12
N GLN A 639 16.31 24.16 -6.71
CA GLN A 639 15.63 23.97 -8.00
C GLN A 639 16.59 23.35 -9.02
N ASN A 640 16.13 22.31 -9.70
CA ASN A 640 16.88 21.53 -10.69
C ASN A 640 18.10 20.72 -10.16
N ASP A 641 18.27 20.54 -8.83
CA ASP A 641 19.37 19.72 -8.30
C ASP A 641 19.08 18.21 -8.25
N SER A 642 18.84 17.62 -9.42
CA SER A 642 18.62 16.17 -9.57
C SER A 642 19.82 15.36 -9.03
N ARG A 643 21.04 15.83 -9.30
CA ARG A 643 22.30 15.14 -8.95
C ARG A 643 22.50 15.07 -7.43
N GLY A 644 22.18 16.12 -6.71
CA GLY A 644 22.23 16.14 -5.25
C GLY A 644 21.18 15.24 -4.62
N ILE A 645 19.95 15.25 -5.16
CA ILE A 645 18.85 14.38 -4.74
C ILE A 645 19.23 12.90 -4.85
N GLU A 646 19.68 12.45 -6.03
CA GLU A 646 20.02 11.02 -6.25
C GLU A 646 21.23 10.56 -5.45
N ARG A 647 22.15 11.48 -5.14
CA ARG A 647 23.33 11.17 -4.33
C ARG A 647 23.01 11.10 -2.84
N ALA A 648 22.02 11.87 -2.38
CA ALA A 648 21.68 12.00 -0.97
C ALA A 648 20.58 11.03 -0.53
N LEU A 649 19.53 10.92 -1.32
CA LEU A 649 18.32 10.18 -1.01
C LEU A 649 18.35 8.80 -1.68
N ALA A 650 17.68 7.83 -1.07
CA ALA A 650 17.52 6.50 -1.69
C ALA A 650 16.33 6.50 -2.68
N ILE A 651 16.27 7.48 -3.57
CA ILE A 651 15.25 7.65 -4.62
C ILE A 651 15.93 8.07 -5.93
N ARG A 652 15.18 8.05 -7.02
CA ARG A 652 15.57 8.70 -8.29
C ARG A 652 14.93 10.07 -8.39
N ALA A 653 15.61 11.04 -8.99
CA ALA A 653 15.13 12.42 -9.04
C ALA A 653 13.83 12.54 -9.85
N ARG A 654 13.75 11.88 -11.01
CA ARG A 654 12.54 11.74 -11.84
C ARG A 654 11.99 10.31 -11.77
N GLY A 655 11.79 9.78 -10.57
CA GLY A 655 11.31 8.41 -10.40
C GLY A 655 10.25 8.26 -9.32
N SER A 656 9.79 7.02 -9.15
CA SER A 656 8.67 6.69 -8.24
C SER A 656 8.91 7.20 -6.82
N VAL A 657 7.83 7.72 -6.21
CA VAL A 657 7.80 8.06 -4.77
C VAL A 657 7.92 6.84 -3.85
N LEU A 658 7.88 5.61 -4.39
CA LEU A 658 8.10 4.39 -3.61
C LEU A 658 9.58 4.17 -3.34
N GLN A 659 9.96 4.26 -2.07
CA GLN A 659 11.31 4.00 -1.61
C GLN A 659 11.45 2.57 -1.04
N ASP A 660 12.40 1.80 -1.57
CA ASP A 660 12.80 0.51 -1.03
C ASP A 660 13.55 0.69 0.29
N ILE A 661 12.95 0.25 1.40
CA ILE A 661 13.51 0.46 2.75
C ILE A 661 14.35 -0.71 3.25
N GLY A 662 14.17 -1.90 2.67
CA GLY A 662 14.98 -3.08 2.98
C GLY A 662 14.21 -4.39 2.95
N HIS A 663 14.75 -5.43 3.57
CA HIS A 663 14.11 -6.73 3.68
C HIS A 663 14.44 -7.43 4.99
N VAL A 664 13.60 -8.35 5.43
CA VAL A 664 13.85 -9.20 6.60
C VAL A 664 13.96 -10.66 6.18
N VAL A 665 15.03 -11.34 6.60
CA VAL A 665 15.20 -12.78 6.32
C VAL A 665 14.12 -13.56 7.08
N THR A 666 13.55 -14.58 6.45
CA THR A 666 12.34 -15.27 6.94
C THR A 666 12.63 -16.73 7.31
N SER A 667 13.50 -16.89 8.29
CA SER A 667 13.98 -18.18 8.80
C SER A 667 12.92 -18.94 9.61
N PRO A 668 12.98 -20.29 9.67
CA PRO A 668 12.15 -21.05 10.59
C PRO A 668 12.44 -20.64 12.05
N GLY A 669 11.40 -20.55 12.87
CA GLY A 669 11.51 -20.05 14.25
C GLY A 669 11.32 -18.53 14.37
N ARG A 670 11.25 -17.80 13.26
CA ARG A 670 11.07 -16.34 13.26
C ARG A 670 9.60 -15.93 13.24
N ALA A 671 9.25 -14.98 14.10
CA ALA A 671 8.05 -14.17 14.02
C ALA A 671 8.38 -12.79 13.44
N LEU A 672 7.52 -12.26 12.59
CA LEU A 672 7.66 -10.95 11.96
C LEU A 672 6.32 -10.19 12.03
N PHE A 673 6.36 -8.95 12.47
CA PHE A 673 5.21 -8.07 12.63
C PHE A 673 5.45 -6.79 11.87
N PHE A 674 4.49 -6.30 11.09
CA PHE A 674 4.67 -5.08 10.32
C PHE A 674 3.32 -4.41 10.06
N PRO A 675 3.29 -3.08 9.89
CA PRO A 675 2.07 -2.35 9.63
C PRO A 675 1.67 -2.52 8.17
N ASN A 676 0.39 -2.30 7.88
CA ASN A 676 -0.12 -2.22 6.52
C ASN A 676 0.22 -0.89 5.82
N LEU A 677 1.29 -0.24 6.29
CA LEU A 677 1.93 0.96 5.73
C LEU A 677 3.12 0.61 4.85
N TYR A 678 3.50 -0.67 4.79
CA TYR A 678 4.54 -1.16 3.91
C TYR A 678 3.95 -2.05 2.83
N GLN A 679 4.21 -1.69 1.57
CA GLN A 679 4.16 -2.69 0.52
C GLN A 679 5.23 -3.74 0.82
N HIS A 680 4.85 -5.00 0.68
CA HIS A 680 5.75 -6.09 0.95
C HIS A 680 5.71 -7.14 -0.16
N ARG A 681 6.81 -7.87 -0.28
CA ARG A 681 6.98 -8.92 -1.29
C ARG A 681 7.79 -10.08 -0.76
N VAL A 682 7.27 -11.29 -0.96
CA VAL A 682 8.00 -12.52 -0.64
C VAL A 682 9.06 -12.79 -1.72
N GLY A 683 10.32 -12.91 -1.31
CA GLY A 683 11.42 -13.28 -2.20
C GLY A 683 11.38 -14.75 -2.61
N SER A 684 11.90 -15.04 -3.81
CA SER A 684 11.99 -16.39 -4.36
C SER A 684 12.85 -17.32 -3.52
N PHE A 685 12.61 -18.64 -3.64
CA PHE A 685 13.46 -19.66 -3.04
C PHE A 685 13.33 -20.98 -3.80
N ARG A 686 14.29 -21.88 -3.59
CA ARG A 686 14.34 -23.19 -4.24
C ARG A 686 14.71 -24.29 -3.26
N LEU A 687 14.65 -25.53 -3.72
CA LEU A 687 15.18 -26.67 -2.96
C LEU A 687 16.68 -26.50 -2.68
N ALA A 688 17.08 -26.75 -1.43
CA ALA A 688 18.50 -26.76 -1.05
C ALA A 688 19.20 -28.01 -1.61
N ASP A 689 18.57 -29.18 -1.45
CA ASP A 689 18.88 -30.42 -2.16
C ASP A 689 17.78 -30.67 -3.21
N PRO A 690 18.07 -30.49 -4.52
CA PRO A 690 17.07 -30.61 -5.57
C PRO A 690 16.54 -32.03 -5.78
N THR A 691 17.14 -33.04 -5.14
CA THR A 691 16.71 -34.44 -5.26
C THR A 691 15.61 -34.83 -4.26
N ARG A 692 15.34 -33.99 -3.27
CA ARG A 692 14.39 -34.25 -2.18
C ARG A 692 13.31 -33.18 -2.13
N PRO A 693 12.08 -33.51 -1.72
CA PRO A 693 11.06 -32.49 -1.49
C PRO A 693 11.46 -31.56 -0.35
N GLY A 694 10.89 -30.37 -0.35
CA GLY A 694 11.10 -29.34 0.66
C GLY A 694 9.82 -28.55 0.89
N HIS A 695 9.76 -27.85 2.00
CA HIS A 695 8.58 -27.05 2.35
C HIS A 695 8.92 -25.85 3.21
N ARG A 696 7.96 -24.93 3.27
CA ARG A 696 7.93 -23.80 4.18
C ARG A 696 6.49 -23.55 4.61
N LYS A 697 6.25 -23.47 5.92
CA LYS A 697 4.91 -23.33 6.49
C LYS A 697 4.79 -22.05 7.31
N ILE A 698 3.64 -21.40 7.17
CA ILE A 698 3.41 -20.05 7.67
C ILE A 698 2.03 -19.99 8.33
N LEU A 699 1.99 -19.43 9.54
CA LEU A 699 0.76 -18.91 10.14
C LEU A 699 0.81 -17.39 10.01
N ALA A 700 -0.19 -16.82 9.36
CA ALA A 700 -0.38 -15.38 9.25
C ALA A 700 -1.63 -14.97 10.03
N LEU A 701 -1.51 -13.90 10.80
CA LEU A 701 -2.60 -13.24 11.50
C LEU A 701 -2.65 -11.80 11.03
N PHE A 702 -3.85 -11.30 10.73
CA PHE A 702 -4.05 -9.91 10.31
C PHE A 702 -4.94 -9.21 11.34
N LEU A 703 -4.43 -8.13 11.91
CA LEU A 703 -5.14 -7.28 12.84
C LEU A 703 -6.00 -6.29 12.06
N VAL A 704 -7.31 -6.30 12.31
CA VAL A 704 -8.24 -5.28 11.84
C VAL A 704 -8.18 -4.08 12.79
N ASP A 705 -8.32 -2.86 12.27
CA ASP A 705 -8.27 -1.62 13.04
C ASP A 705 -9.18 -1.70 14.27
N PRO A 706 -8.63 -1.64 15.50
CA PRO A 706 -9.43 -1.68 16.72
C PRO A 706 -10.41 -0.51 16.82
N LYS A 707 -10.18 0.62 16.14
CA LYS A 707 -11.08 1.78 16.14
C LYS A 707 -12.26 1.62 15.18
N VAL A 708 -12.07 0.90 14.06
CA VAL A 708 -13.09 0.67 13.02
C VAL A 708 -13.30 -0.83 12.78
N PRO A 709 -14.00 -1.52 13.69
CA PRO A 709 -14.36 -2.92 13.50
C PRO A 709 -15.32 -3.13 12.33
N VAL A 710 -15.14 -4.25 11.61
CA VAL A 710 -15.90 -4.66 10.43
C VAL A 710 -16.86 -5.82 10.76
N LEU A 711 -17.63 -6.30 9.77
CA LEU A 711 -18.42 -7.53 9.92
C LEU A 711 -17.50 -8.72 10.24
N SER A 712 -17.83 -9.49 11.28
CA SER A 712 -17.04 -10.65 11.71
C SER A 712 -17.87 -11.92 11.80
N THR A 713 -17.22 -13.03 12.10
CA THR A 713 -17.87 -14.31 12.41
C THR A 713 -18.78 -14.26 13.64
N ALA A 714 -18.75 -13.17 14.43
CA ALA A 714 -19.73 -12.94 15.49
C ALA A 714 -21.09 -12.50 14.94
N ASN A 715 -21.13 -11.85 13.77
CA ASN A 715 -22.34 -11.37 13.10
C ASN A 715 -22.80 -12.30 11.97
N VAL A 716 -21.86 -12.96 11.31
CA VAL A 716 -22.08 -13.82 10.15
C VAL A 716 -21.99 -15.29 10.57
N PRO A 717 -23.10 -16.06 10.54
CA PRO A 717 -23.06 -17.49 10.84
C PRO A 717 -22.23 -18.28 9.83
N PRO A 718 -21.82 -19.51 10.18
CA PRO A 718 -21.10 -20.37 9.25
C PRO A 718 -21.83 -20.50 7.91
N GLN A 719 -21.07 -20.29 6.84
CA GLN A 719 -21.55 -20.27 5.46
C GLN A 719 -21.34 -21.61 4.75
N GLN A 720 -20.63 -22.54 5.39
CA GLN A 720 -20.25 -23.84 4.86
C GLN A 720 -21.47 -24.78 4.83
N ARG A 721 -21.95 -25.12 3.65
CA ARG A 721 -23.08 -26.06 3.48
C ARG A 721 -22.85 -27.40 4.18
N ALA A 722 -21.62 -27.92 4.11
CA ALA A 722 -21.26 -29.17 4.78
C ALA A 722 -21.38 -29.11 6.32
N TRP A 723 -21.18 -27.93 6.93
CA TRP A 723 -21.36 -27.77 8.38
C TRP A 723 -22.86 -27.74 8.71
N TRP A 724 -23.64 -26.97 7.95
CA TRP A 724 -25.09 -26.87 8.10
C TRP A 724 -25.83 -28.21 7.90
N GLU A 725 -25.49 -28.97 6.86
CA GLU A 725 -26.13 -30.27 6.56
C GLU A 725 -25.98 -31.27 7.72
N ARG A 726 -24.84 -31.21 8.42
CA ARG A 726 -24.57 -32.06 9.58
C ARG A 726 -25.43 -31.65 10.78
N GLU A 727 -25.58 -30.36 11.03
CA GLU A 727 -26.40 -29.83 12.13
C GLU A 727 -27.90 -30.13 11.92
N VAL A 728 -28.43 -29.88 10.71
CA VAL A 728 -29.81 -30.23 10.34
C VAL A 728 -30.05 -31.74 10.40
N GLY A 729 -29.01 -32.54 10.15
CA GLY A 729 -29.05 -34.00 10.30
C GLY A 729 -28.88 -34.52 11.73
N ALA A 730 -28.38 -33.70 12.67
CA ALA A 730 -27.99 -34.12 14.02
C ALA A 730 -29.02 -33.78 15.11
N ASP A 731 -29.87 -32.75 14.93
CA ASP A 731 -30.86 -32.35 15.94
C ASP A 731 -32.04 -33.35 16.02
N PRO A 732 -32.22 -34.08 17.14
CA PRO A 732 -33.36 -34.96 17.33
C PRO A 732 -34.70 -34.22 17.42
N ALA A 733 -34.73 -32.90 17.64
CA ALA A 733 -35.93 -32.09 17.78
C ALA A 733 -36.38 -31.40 16.47
N ASP A 734 -35.55 -31.43 15.42
CA ASP A 734 -35.86 -30.76 14.16
C ASP A 734 -36.95 -31.51 13.36
N LEU A 735 -38.05 -30.80 13.07
CA LEU A 735 -39.25 -31.31 12.42
C LEU A 735 -38.98 -31.76 10.97
N VAL A 736 -37.93 -31.21 10.34
CA VAL A 736 -37.47 -31.55 8.99
C VAL A 736 -36.79 -32.93 8.99
N GLY A 737 -35.93 -33.21 9.98
CA GLY A 737 -35.17 -34.47 10.09
C GLY A 737 -35.99 -35.70 10.43
N ARG A 738 -37.16 -35.55 11.09
CA ARG A 738 -38.02 -36.68 11.48
C ARG A 738 -39.10 -37.09 10.47
N LYS A 739 -39.39 -36.30 9.42
CA LYS A 739 -40.58 -36.51 8.56
C LYS A 739 -40.33 -36.54 7.05
N LEU A 740 -39.15 -36.17 6.57
CA LEU A 740 -38.86 -36.19 5.14
C LEU A 740 -38.07 -37.45 4.78
N PRO A 741 -38.54 -38.26 3.83
CA PRO A 741 -37.72 -39.27 3.16
C PRO A 741 -36.41 -38.66 2.67
N ASN A 742 -35.34 -39.46 2.58
CA ASN A 742 -34.01 -38.99 2.16
C ASN A 742 -34.06 -38.22 0.85
N GLU A 743 -34.94 -38.63 -0.08
CA GLU A 743 -35.15 -37.98 -1.37
C GLU A 743 -35.72 -36.56 -1.23
N LEU A 744 -36.68 -36.35 -0.32
CA LEU A 744 -37.23 -35.00 -0.07
C LEU A 744 -36.27 -34.13 0.75
N ARG A 745 -35.45 -34.74 1.61
CA ARG A 745 -34.35 -34.04 2.29
C ARG A 745 -33.34 -33.57 1.26
N GLU A 746 -32.92 -34.44 0.34
CA GLU A 746 -32.02 -34.08 -0.76
C GLU A 746 -32.62 -33.01 -1.68
N MET A 747 -33.94 -33.04 -1.95
CA MET A 747 -34.61 -31.96 -2.70
C MET A 747 -34.63 -30.62 -1.94
N VAL A 748 -34.84 -30.63 -0.62
CA VAL A 748 -34.79 -29.40 0.21
C VAL A 748 -33.36 -28.87 0.29
N LEU A 749 -32.37 -29.73 0.54
CA LEU A 749 -30.95 -29.35 0.60
C LEU A 749 -30.45 -28.87 -0.78
N GLY A 750 -30.91 -29.48 -1.87
CA GLY A 750 -30.55 -29.13 -3.24
C GLY A 750 -31.23 -27.88 -3.80
N GLY A 751 -32.27 -27.35 -3.13
CA GLY A 751 -33.01 -26.15 -3.53
C GLY A 751 -32.69 -24.90 -2.72
N VAL A 752 -31.63 -24.93 -1.89
CA VAL A 752 -31.24 -23.81 -1.02
C VAL A 752 -30.03 -23.08 -1.60
N ASP A 753 -30.19 -21.78 -1.88
CA ASP A 753 -29.14 -20.93 -2.47
C ASP A 753 -28.05 -20.50 -1.46
N PHE A 754 -28.28 -20.70 -0.16
CA PHE A 754 -27.34 -20.41 0.93
C PHE A 754 -27.69 -21.24 2.17
N PRO A 755 -26.76 -21.98 2.80
CA PRO A 755 -25.30 -21.84 2.74
C PRO A 755 -24.65 -22.38 1.45
N ILE A 756 -23.40 -21.96 1.18
CA ILE A 756 -22.68 -22.26 -0.07
C ILE A 756 -21.79 -23.50 0.04
N SER A 757 -21.60 -24.19 -1.09
CA SER A 757 -20.74 -25.38 -1.15
C SER A 757 -19.25 -25.02 -1.17
N LEU A 758 -18.36 -25.99 -0.90
CA LEU A 758 -16.92 -25.77 -1.03
C LEU A 758 -16.53 -25.43 -2.48
N GLN A 759 -17.14 -26.09 -3.47
CA GLN A 759 -16.87 -25.82 -4.88
C GLN A 759 -17.24 -24.38 -5.26
N GLU A 760 -18.41 -23.93 -4.79
CA GLU A 760 -18.86 -22.56 -4.99
C GLU A 760 -17.95 -21.55 -4.29
N ALA A 761 -17.55 -21.82 -3.04
CA ALA A 761 -16.59 -20.98 -2.32
C ALA A 761 -15.23 -20.88 -3.02
N LYS A 762 -14.78 -21.94 -3.70
CA LYS A 762 -13.57 -21.90 -4.55
C LYS A 762 -13.75 -21.01 -5.78
N GLY A 763 -14.91 -21.05 -6.43
CA GLY A 763 -15.24 -20.14 -7.53
C GLY A 763 -15.26 -18.68 -7.07
N VAL A 764 -15.93 -18.39 -5.95
CA VAL A 764 -15.92 -17.06 -5.32
C VAL A 764 -14.50 -16.59 -4.98
N ARG A 765 -13.63 -17.50 -4.49
CA ARG A 765 -12.22 -17.17 -4.25
C ARG A 765 -11.51 -16.73 -5.53
N GLU A 766 -11.73 -17.42 -6.64
CA GLU A 766 -11.12 -17.06 -7.93
C GLU A 766 -11.58 -15.67 -8.41
N GLU A 767 -12.88 -15.37 -8.29
CA GLU A 767 -13.43 -14.05 -8.61
C GLU A 767 -12.84 -12.94 -7.71
N LEU A 768 -12.80 -13.18 -6.39
CA LEU A 768 -12.21 -12.25 -5.43
C LEU A 768 -10.71 -12.03 -5.70
N MET A 769 -9.97 -13.10 -6.02
CA MET A 769 -8.55 -12.99 -6.38
C MET A 769 -8.34 -12.23 -7.68
N ALA A 770 -9.22 -12.39 -8.67
CA ALA A 770 -9.18 -11.62 -9.91
C ALA A 770 -9.44 -10.13 -9.65
N GLU A 771 -10.44 -9.80 -8.84
CA GLU A 771 -10.72 -8.43 -8.40
C GLU A 771 -9.50 -7.80 -7.73
N ARG A 772 -8.88 -8.51 -6.78
CA ARG A 772 -7.66 -8.05 -6.09
C ARG A 772 -6.46 -7.90 -6.99
N LYS A 773 -6.29 -8.78 -7.98
CA LYS A 773 -5.19 -8.68 -8.93
C LYS A 773 -5.29 -7.39 -9.73
N ILE A 774 -6.50 -7.05 -10.20
CA ILE A 774 -6.74 -5.79 -10.91
C ILE A 774 -6.43 -4.60 -10.02
N LEU A 775 -6.88 -4.62 -8.75
CA LEU A 775 -6.54 -3.58 -7.78
C LEU A 775 -5.02 -3.44 -7.60
N VAL A 776 -4.30 -4.54 -7.37
CA VAL A 776 -2.85 -4.49 -7.17
C VAL A 776 -2.14 -3.93 -8.41
N GLU A 777 -2.56 -4.32 -9.62
CA GLU A 777 -2.01 -3.80 -10.87
C GLU A 777 -2.31 -2.30 -11.06
N ASP A 778 -3.53 -1.86 -10.74
CA ASP A 778 -3.94 -0.46 -10.83
C ASP A 778 -3.22 0.41 -9.80
N THR A 779 -3.23 0.03 -8.52
CA THR A 779 -2.49 0.71 -7.46
C THR A 779 -1.01 0.76 -7.79
N GLN A 780 -0.43 -0.33 -8.34
CA GLN A 780 0.96 -0.32 -8.77
C GLN A 780 1.18 0.67 -9.91
N SER A 781 0.33 0.67 -10.93
CA SER A 781 0.40 1.63 -12.04
C SER A 781 0.31 3.08 -11.55
N ARG A 782 -0.54 3.35 -10.54
CA ARG A 782 -0.65 4.69 -9.92
C ARG A 782 0.64 5.09 -9.20
N TRP A 783 1.23 4.18 -8.43
CA TRP A 783 2.52 4.43 -7.77
C TRP A 783 3.68 4.59 -8.77
N ASP A 784 3.63 3.88 -9.89
CA ASP A 784 4.64 4.00 -10.96
C ASP A 784 4.49 5.33 -11.71
N GLN A 785 3.28 5.90 -11.79
CA GLN A 785 3.01 7.22 -12.37
C GLN A 785 3.17 8.39 -11.40
N THR A 786 3.25 8.11 -10.09
CA THR A 786 3.48 9.13 -9.06
C THR A 786 4.99 9.29 -8.88
N GLU A 787 5.53 10.29 -9.54
CA GLU A 787 6.94 10.64 -9.50
C GLU A 787 7.16 11.86 -8.61
N PHE A 788 8.40 12.03 -8.15
CA PHE A 788 8.77 13.32 -7.56
C PHE A 788 8.85 14.38 -8.66
N ASN A 789 8.25 15.56 -8.40
CA ASN A 789 8.41 16.73 -9.24
C ASN A 789 9.23 17.78 -8.49
N PHE A 790 10.56 17.69 -8.64
CA PHE A 790 11.50 18.57 -7.94
C PHE A 790 11.82 19.86 -8.74
N CYS A 791 11.14 20.11 -9.87
CA CYS A 791 11.42 21.23 -10.79
C CYS A 791 10.54 22.49 -10.54
N GLU A 792 9.42 22.36 -9.81
CA GLU A 792 8.38 23.42 -9.67
C GLU A 792 8.54 24.35 -8.44
N HIS A 793 9.73 24.86 -8.14
CA HIS A 793 9.94 25.87 -7.08
C HIS A 793 10.06 27.31 -7.56
#